data_AF-A0A1D9GGY3-F1
#
_entry.id   AF-A0A1D9GGY3-F1
#
_cell.length_a   1.000
_cell.length_b   1.000
_cell.length_c   1.000
_cell.angle_alpha   90.00
_cell.angle_beta   90.00
_cell.angle_gamma   90.00
#
_symmetry.space_group_name_H-M   'P 1'
#
loop_
_entity.id
_entity.type
_entity.pdbx_description
1 polymer ?
#
loop_
_entity_poly.entity_id
_entity_poly.type
_entity_poly.pdbx_seq_one_letter_code
_entity_poly.pdbx_strand_id
1 'polypeptide(L)'
;MTNLEKPDSRRKKLNLDSQPIPGFQFTQNKNGFIEPLGAGGSGIVFKASQTLAHGTSIQRAIKFFMYRDDIAEKKGNQESPISTEDFREEIYNITTLTHQNLVKVISAGTCQLKDIQIPYIITDFISGPTLKKLINEPNSTPCQAINKKIEDNPEIVLDLMIEIGTAVEYIFNKGFSHCDIAPKNIFLENLYSGIQPILGDLGISKPMDPKNTSRSTVFIAGSESWIPETVKSLLETEIPYSDFIKLQPFWDIYSFCKTCLSFLKAFPCTSNHSWNEALKDSLERGLDEGGYRDISEVVKQLQFLRPIQREVGGIPELSNGIGTGVRRMMPVEPLKATLRLNDLVKHPAIFRLSRVPQLTTANHILPGSGHTRYEHTLGTLETMRKYLLSLLDEREFLRYFGVEKIETALICAALSSATRFPLSNIIHEMRARDKTQFSTLSKKKILEQLKKLRDKKGRSISEIIEQEFKNTTPEKVFDIIANNSSNDQGYELVSSMLKSSLDVRVLDFLRRDSHHLGIISGNTFDLDEILVHLTVFDHRLALKETGVSIAEHIVSLRYWLFSRAYWNRPNRSYFAMIRHVMSSLYEANNECLRAEEVIDKNQYSFLEMIKAKCEDFNLMGCSELVDRLIANENKLFKVAFEVNASELSKEALIWLNETSYDQLDNLLMELSSEIKNSSISWSKDSEVALLIDFPTEPGNIKMGEDIYVTSRRQQTKRLTEISSIVNGVNKSFKFQLPRLRIYRNPDINIGKDFSDKIVELIKSKVEERSTSSQ
;
A
#
# COMPACT_ATOMS: atom_id res chain seq x y z
N MET A 1 -42.93 -28.29 -50.53
CA MET A 1 -41.51 -28.29 -50.13
C MET A 1 -41.38 -27.39 -48.92
N THR A 2 -41.63 -27.97 -47.76
CA THR A 2 -41.79 -27.29 -46.47
C THR A 2 -40.53 -27.50 -45.64
N ASN A 3 -40.04 -26.40 -45.07
CA ASN A 3 -38.80 -26.31 -44.30
C ASN A 3 -38.82 -27.23 -43.07
N LEU A 4 -37.71 -27.94 -42.90
CA LEU A 4 -37.40 -28.86 -41.80
C LEU A 4 -37.32 -28.12 -40.46
N GLU A 5 -38.41 -28.17 -39.69
CA GLU A 5 -38.33 -28.12 -38.23
C GLU A 5 -37.66 -29.41 -37.75
N LYS A 6 -36.49 -29.30 -37.11
CA LYS A 6 -35.94 -30.38 -36.27
C LYS A 6 -36.50 -30.21 -34.85
N PRO A 7 -37.27 -31.16 -34.31
CA PRO A 7 -37.69 -31.12 -32.93
C PRO A 7 -36.53 -31.48 -32.00
N ASP A 8 -36.38 -30.71 -30.93
CA ASP A 8 -35.40 -30.84 -29.84
C ASP A 8 -35.71 -32.08 -28.96
N SER A 9 -35.54 -33.28 -29.54
CA SER A 9 -35.99 -34.56 -29.01
C SER A 9 -35.01 -35.27 -28.06
N ARG A 10 -34.03 -34.57 -27.49
CA ARG A 10 -33.01 -35.15 -26.57
C ARG A 10 -33.25 -34.86 -25.09
N ARG A 11 -34.49 -34.56 -24.66
CA ARG A 11 -34.84 -34.55 -23.22
C ARG A 11 -34.95 -36.00 -22.72
N LYS A 12 -33.87 -36.47 -22.08
CA LYS A 12 -33.75 -37.76 -21.38
C LYS A 12 -35.06 -38.13 -20.66
N LYS A 13 -35.82 -39.11 -21.15
CA LYS A 13 -36.92 -39.73 -20.40
C LYS A 13 -36.33 -40.81 -19.51
N LEU A 14 -35.81 -40.44 -18.35
CA LEU A 14 -35.70 -41.40 -17.26
C LEU A 14 -37.13 -41.71 -16.83
N ASN A 15 -37.69 -42.82 -17.31
CA ASN A 15 -39.04 -43.24 -16.92
C ASN A 15 -38.92 -43.86 -15.54
N LEU A 16 -38.98 -43.02 -14.51
CA LEU A 16 -39.00 -43.43 -13.12
C LEU A 16 -40.37 -44.10 -12.86
N ASP A 17 -40.36 -45.36 -12.42
CA ASP A 17 -41.56 -45.97 -11.84
C ASP A 17 -42.03 -45.14 -10.63
N SER A 18 -43.28 -45.34 -10.17
CA SER A 18 -43.96 -44.39 -9.29
C SER A 18 -43.27 -44.06 -7.95
N GLN A 19 -42.24 -44.80 -7.51
CA GLN A 19 -41.38 -44.47 -6.35
C GLN A 19 -39.99 -45.14 -6.46
N PRO A 20 -38.96 -44.52 -7.08
CA PRO A 20 -37.64 -45.12 -7.24
C PRO A 20 -36.78 -45.10 -5.96
N ILE A 21 -37.15 -44.28 -4.97
CA ILE A 21 -36.42 -44.14 -3.69
C ILE A 21 -37.45 -44.16 -2.55
N PRO A 22 -37.35 -45.11 -1.59
CA PRO A 22 -38.28 -45.22 -0.47
C PRO A 22 -38.38 -43.92 0.35
N GLY A 23 -39.60 -43.48 0.66
CA GLY A 23 -39.85 -42.27 1.47
C GLY A 23 -39.87 -40.95 0.70
N PHE A 24 -39.67 -40.98 -0.63
CA PHE A 24 -39.70 -39.80 -1.49
C PHE A 24 -40.78 -39.91 -2.57
N GLN A 25 -41.63 -38.89 -2.67
CA GLN A 25 -42.67 -38.79 -3.68
C GLN A 25 -42.28 -37.75 -4.73
N PHE A 26 -42.06 -38.17 -5.97
CA PHE A 26 -41.62 -37.30 -7.06
C PHE A 26 -42.76 -36.41 -7.56
N THR A 27 -42.44 -35.17 -7.92
CA THR A 27 -43.43 -34.22 -8.43
C THR A 27 -43.83 -34.61 -9.85
N GLN A 28 -45.12 -34.83 -10.08
CA GLN A 28 -45.68 -35.14 -11.40
C GLN A 28 -46.24 -33.86 -12.05
N ASN A 29 -46.11 -33.77 -13.38
CA ASN A 29 -46.77 -32.74 -14.18
C ASN A 29 -48.29 -33.02 -14.29
N LYS A 30 -49.04 -32.12 -14.93
CA LYS A 30 -50.50 -32.24 -15.12
C LYS A 30 -50.95 -33.52 -15.83
N ASN A 31 -50.02 -34.20 -16.52
CA ASN A 31 -50.27 -35.43 -17.28
C ASN A 31 -49.77 -36.69 -16.52
N GLY A 32 -49.38 -36.57 -15.25
CA GLY A 32 -48.94 -37.69 -14.42
C GLY A 32 -47.48 -38.13 -14.64
N PHE A 33 -46.69 -37.41 -15.46
CA PHE A 33 -45.29 -37.71 -15.71
C PHE A 33 -44.35 -36.97 -14.76
N ILE A 34 -43.30 -37.64 -14.28
CA ILE A 34 -42.24 -37.01 -13.49
C ILE A 34 -41.33 -36.22 -14.43
N GLU A 35 -41.36 -34.88 -14.32
CA GLU A 35 -40.48 -34.01 -15.12
C GLU A 35 -39.20 -33.65 -14.35
N PRO A 36 -38.03 -33.68 -15.02
CA PRO A 36 -36.79 -33.23 -14.40
C PRO A 36 -36.79 -31.71 -14.21
N LEU A 37 -36.25 -31.25 -13.08
CA LEU A 37 -35.94 -29.84 -12.84
C LEU A 37 -34.84 -29.33 -13.79
N GLY A 38 -33.92 -30.23 -14.17
CA GLY A 38 -32.84 -29.94 -15.10
C GLY A 38 -32.05 -31.20 -15.45
N ALA A 39 -31.43 -31.20 -16.63
CA ALA A 39 -30.53 -32.26 -17.07
C ALA A 39 -29.20 -31.64 -17.53
N GLY A 40 -28.08 -32.15 -17.01
CA GLY A 40 -26.71 -31.71 -17.33
C GLY A 40 -25.85 -32.84 -17.90
N GLY A 41 -24.56 -32.56 -18.11
CA GLY A 41 -23.59 -33.54 -18.63
C GLY A 41 -23.29 -34.69 -17.67
N SER A 42 -23.45 -34.48 -16.36
CA SER A 42 -23.12 -35.44 -15.29
C SER A 42 -24.35 -36.01 -14.54
N GLY A 43 -25.57 -35.62 -14.89
CA GLY A 43 -26.77 -36.15 -14.23
C GLY A 43 -28.08 -35.42 -14.51
N ILE A 44 -29.18 -35.98 -14.00
CA ILE A 44 -30.54 -35.43 -14.09
C ILE A 44 -31.06 -35.15 -12.68
N VAL A 45 -31.66 -33.97 -12.47
CA VAL A 45 -32.20 -33.53 -11.17
C VAL A 45 -33.72 -33.56 -11.20
N PHE A 46 -34.33 -34.13 -10.16
CA PHE A 46 -35.77 -34.17 -9.97
C PHE A 46 -36.19 -33.52 -8.65
N LYS A 47 -37.44 -33.03 -8.60
CA LYS A 47 -38.07 -32.52 -7.38
C LYS A 47 -38.86 -33.63 -6.71
N ALA A 48 -38.61 -33.85 -5.42
CA ALA A 48 -39.35 -34.84 -4.63
C ALA A 48 -39.80 -34.26 -3.28
N SER A 49 -40.88 -34.80 -2.74
CA SER A 49 -41.41 -34.53 -1.42
C SER A 49 -41.00 -35.66 -0.48
N GLN A 50 -40.29 -35.34 0.60
CA GLN A 50 -39.96 -36.27 1.68
C GLN A 50 -41.01 -36.14 2.78
N THR A 51 -41.64 -37.25 3.16
CA THR A 51 -42.59 -37.27 4.29
C THR A 51 -41.83 -37.58 5.58
N LEU A 52 -41.91 -36.67 6.56
CA LEU A 52 -41.35 -36.82 7.90
C LEU A 52 -42.40 -37.31 8.89
N ALA A 53 -41.99 -37.52 10.15
CA ALA A 53 -42.89 -37.84 11.25
C ALA A 53 -44.04 -36.81 11.34
N HIS A 54 -45.23 -37.29 11.75
CA HIS A 54 -46.47 -36.50 11.87
C HIS A 54 -47.01 -35.92 10.55
N GLY A 55 -46.63 -36.46 9.39
CA GLY A 55 -47.22 -36.08 8.09
C GLY A 55 -46.68 -34.77 7.50
N THR A 56 -45.62 -34.20 8.09
CA THR A 56 -44.96 -33.01 7.54
C THR A 56 -44.20 -33.38 6.27
N SER A 57 -44.44 -32.68 5.17
CA SER A 57 -43.74 -32.87 3.90
C SER A 57 -42.70 -31.76 3.68
N ILE A 58 -41.50 -32.13 3.24
CA ILE A 58 -40.43 -31.19 2.86
C ILE A 58 -39.98 -31.45 1.43
N GLN A 59 -39.76 -30.38 0.66
CA GLN A 59 -39.28 -30.45 -0.71
C GLN A 59 -37.77 -30.72 -0.76
N ARG A 60 -37.34 -31.60 -1.66
CA ARG A 60 -35.96 -32.04 -1.87
C ARG A 60 -35.64 -32.06 -3.35
N ALA A 61 -34.36 -31.87 -3.67
CA ALA A 61 -33.82 -32.09 -5.00
C ALA A 61 -33.01 -33.39 -5.01
N ILE A 62 -33.25 -34.25 -5.99
CA ILE A 62 -32.58 -35.55 -6.14
C ILE A 62 -31.86 -35.56 -7.47
N LYS A 63 -30.52 -35.62 -7.44
CA LYS A 63 -29.66 -35.71 -8.62
C LYS A 63 -29.24 -37.16 -8.84
N PHE A 64 -29.60 -37.74 -9.98
CA PHE A 64 -29.11 -39.04 -10.44
C PHE A 64 -27.90 -38.85 -11.35
N PHE A 65 -26.80 -39.53 -11.07
CA PHE A 65 -25.55 -39.43 -11.82
C PHE A 65 -25.54 -40.41 -12.98
N MET A 66 -25.68 -39.88 -14.19
CA MET A 66 -25.68 -40.64 -15.44
C MET A 66 -24.99 -39.84 -16.52
N TYR A 67 -24.09 -40.48 -17.27
CA TYR A 67 -23.43 -39.85 -18.40
C TYR A 67 -24.43 -39.46 -19.50
N ARG A 68 -24.04 -38.50 -20.34
CA ARG A 68 -24.76 -38.13 -21.56
C ARG A 68 -24.41 -39.14 -22.66
N ASP A 69 -25.37 -39.49 -23.53
CA ASP A 69 -25.22 -40.63 -24.48
C ASP A 69 -23.99 -40.49 -25.38
N ASP A 70 -23.63 -39.27 -25.76
CA ASP A 70 -22.44 -38.91 -26.53
C ASP A 70 -21.11 -39.10 -25.77
N ILE A 71 -21.12 -38.97 -24.45
CA ILE A 71 -19.97 -39.21 -23.57
C ILE A 71 -19.83 -40.71 -23.26
N ALA A 72 -20.96 -41.40 -23.13
CA ALA A 72 -21.00 -42.86 -22.97
C ALA A 72 -20.48 -43.57 -24.23
N GLU A 73 -20.85 -43.09 -25.42
CA GLU A 73 -20.34 -43.59 -26.70
C GLU A 73 -18.82 -43.36 -26.86
N LYS A 74 -18.29 -42.18 -26.49
CA LYS A 74 -16.84 -41.90 -26.54
C LYS A 74 -16.01 -42.73 -25.56
N LYS A 75 -16.60 -43.18 -24.45
CA LYS A 75 -15.94 -44.05 -23.45
C LYS A 75 -16.00 -45.55 -23.78
N GLY A 76 -16.55 -45.93 -24.93
CA GLY A 76 -16.50 -47.31 -25.44
C GLY A 76 -17.40 -48.33 -24.72
N ASN A 77 -18.27 -47.89 -23.81
CA ASN A 77 -19.16 -48.75 -23.04
C ASN A 77 -20.61 -48.27 -23.18
N GLN A 78 -21.44 -49.07 -23.87
CA GLN A 78 -22.89 -48.98 -23.68
C GLN A 78 -23.19 -49.22 -22.20
N GLU A 79 -23.86 -48.27 -21.55
CA GLU A 79 -24.50 -48.45 -20.24
C GLU A 79 -23.58 -48.78 -19.05
N SER A 80 -22.48 -48.05 -18.85
CA SER A 80 -21.71 -48.14 -17.58
C SER A 80 -21.89 -46.88 -16.71
N PRO A 81 -22.46 -47.00 -15.48
CA PRO A 81 -22.49 -45.92 -14.49
C PRO A 81 -21.07 -45.53 -14.05
N ILE A 82 -20.92 -44.38 -13.38
CA ILE A 82 -19.68 -44.04 -12.66
C ILE A 82 -19.34 -45.20 -11.71
N SER A 83 -18.08 -45.63 -11.65
CA SER A 83 -17.60 -46.66 -10.72
C SER A 83 -18.18 -46.42 -9.31
N THR A 84 -18.83 -47.43 -8.75
CA THR A 84 -19.57 -47.33 -7.48
C THR A 84 -18.65 -47.03 -6.29
N GLU A 85 -17.38 -47.41 -6.38
CA GLU A 85 -16.38 -47.14 -5.34
C GLU A 85 -15.89 -45.67 -5.42
N ASP A 86 -15.63 -45.18 -6.63
CA ASP A 86 -15.28 -43.79 -6.91
C ASP A 86 -16.39 -42.81 -6.48
N PHE A 87 -17.64 -43.21 -6.62
CA PHE A 87 -18.79 -42.41 -6.21
C PHE A 87 -18.96 -42.36 -4.69
N ARG A 88 -18.63 -43.44 -3.96
CA ARG A 88 -18.73 -43.50 -2.49
C ARG A 88 -17.73 -42.57 -1.81
N GLU A 89 -16.47 -42.54 -2.25
CA GLU A 89 -15.46 -41.60 -1.75
C GLU A 89 -15.91 -40.15 -2.00
N GLU A 90 -16.47 -39.87 -3.18
CA GLU A 90 -16.95 -38.53 -3.56
C GLU A 90 -18.16 -38.08 -2.74
N ILE A 91 -19.13 -38.97 -2.46
CA ILE A 91 -20.23 -38.70 -1.52
C ILE A 91 -19.68 -38.34 -0.14
N TYR A 92 -18.82 -39.19 0.41
CA TYR A 92 -18.32 -39.01 1.77
C TYR A 92 -17.71 -37.61 1.91
N ASN A 93 -16.84 -37.26 0.97
CA ASN A 93 -16.21 -35.95 0.90
C ASN A 93 -17.21 -34.79 0.84
N ILE A 94 -18.20 -34.85 -0.04
CA ILE A 94 -19.19 -33.77 -0.19
C ILE A 94 -20.10 -33.63 1.04
N THR A 95 -20.47 -34.74 1.70
CA THR A 95 -21.33 -34.70 2.90
C THR A 95 -20.67 -34.02 4.11
N THR A 96 -19.33 -33.90 4.13
CA THR A 96 -18.61 -33.19 5.19
C THR A 96 -18.65 -31.66 5.03
N LEU A 97 -19.08 -31.15 3.87
CA LEU A 97 -19.14 -29.72 3.60
C LEU A 97 -20.45 -29.15 4.17
N THR A 98 -20.33 -28.16 5.05
CA THR A 98 -21.48 -27.44 5.61
C THR A 98 -21.14 -25.96 5.70
N HIS A 99 -21.85 -25.15 4.94
CA HIS A 99 -21.71 -23.70 4.90
C HIS A 99 -23.05 -23.07 4.52
N GLN A 100 -23.36 -21.88 5.03
CA GLN A 100 -24.67 -21.24 4.82
C GLN A 100 -24.95 -20.95 3.33
N ASN A 101 -23.91 -20.67 2.55
CA ASN A 101 -24.01 -20.36 1.11
C ASN A 101 -23.70 -21.58 0.21
N LEU A 102 -23.73 -22.80 0.75
CA LEU A 102 -23.61 -24.05 -0.02
C LEU A 102 -24.90 -24.86 0.05
N VAL A 103 -25.25 -25.55 -1.03
CA VAL A 103 -26.38 -26.48 -1.01
C VAL A 103 -26.10 -27.61 -0.01
N LYS A 104 -27.04 -27.82 0.91
CA LYS A 104 -26.90 -28.87 1.93
C LYS A 104 -27.19 -30.24 1.33
N VAL A 105 -26.22 -31.14 1.44
CA VAL A 105 -26.43 -32.57 1.14
C VAL A 105 -27.05 -33.25 2.34
N ILE A 106 -28.19 -33.91 2.12
CA ILE A 106 -28.98 -34.58 3.17
C ILE A 106 -28.65 -36.06 3.24
N SER A 107 -28.57 -36.71 2.08
CA SER A 107 -28.33 -38.14 1.96
C SER A 107 -27.83 -38.44 0.55
N ALA A 108 -27.19 -39.59 0.38
CA ALA A 108 -26.84 -40.12 -0.93
C ALA A 108 -27.00 -41.64 -0.91
N GLY A 109 -27.07 -42.26 -2.08
CA GLY A 109 -27.22 -43.70 -2.20
C GLY A 109 -27.13 -44.18 -3.63
N THR A 110 -27.48 -45.44 -3.84
CA THR A 110 -27.64 -46.05 -5.17
C THR A 110 -29.05 -46.60 -5.28
N CYS A 111 -29.67 -46.44 -6.45
CA CYS A 111 -30.95 -47.07 -6.76
C CYS A 111 -30.77 -48.02 -7.94
N GLN A 112 -31.51 -49.12 -7.93
CA GLN A 112 -31.53 -50.06 -9.06
C GLN A 112 -32.59 -49.60 -10.06
N LEU A 113 -32.20 -49.37 -11.32
CA LEU A 113 -33.12 -49.02 -12.40
C LEU A 113 -32.78 -49.90 -13.62
N LYS A 114 -33.70 -50.79 -14.01
CA LYS A 114 -33.56 -51.69 -15.18
C LYS A 114 -32.17 -52.34 -15.26
N ASP A 115 -31.77 -53.01 -14.18
CA ASP A 115 -30.50 -53.73 -14.02
C ASP A 115 -29.21 -52.88 -13.89
N ILE A 116 -29.32 -51.55 -13.87
CA ILE A 116 -28.19 -50.63 -13.67
C ILE A 116 -28.27 -50.01 -12.27
N GLN A 117 -27.16 -50.05 -11.51
CA GLN A 117 -27.03 -49.26 -10.27
C GLN A 117 -26.75 -47.80 -10.62
N ILE A 118 -27.70 -46.93 -10.34
CA ILE A 118 -27.58 -45.50 -10.58
C ILE A 118 -27.31 -44.79 -9.26
N PRO A 119 -26.17 -44.09 -9.14
CA PRO A 119 -25.88 -43.33 -7.95
C PRO A 119 -26.69 -42.02 -7.88
N TYR A 120 -27.13 -41.63 -6.68
CA TYR A 120 -27.90 -40.40 -6.47
C TYR A 120 -27.50 -39.64 -5.22
N ILE A 121 -27.72 -38.31 -5.24
CA ILE A 121 -27.56 -37.41 -4.08
C ILE A 121 -28.88 -36.66 -3.86
N ILE A 122 -29.28 -36.56 -2.59
CA ILE A 122 -30.45 -35.81 -2.11
C ILE A 122 -29.95 -34.53 -1.43
N THR A 123 -30.41 -33.39 -1.90
CA THR A 123 -30.12 -32.08 -1.32
C THR A 123 -31.39 -31.33 -0.93
N ASP A 124 -31.23 -30.26 -0.18
CA ASP A 124 -32.31 -29.28 -0.03
C ASP A 124 -32.74 -28.71 -1.39
N PHE A 125 -34.05 -28.50 -1.56
CA PHE A 125 -34.59 -27.83 -2.73
C PHE A 125 -34.54 -26.32 -2.51
N ILE A 126 -33.80 -25.62 -3.37
CA ILE A 126 -33.71 -24.16 -3.34
C ILE A 126 -34.82 -23.60 -4.24
N SER A 127 -35.67 -22.77 -3.65
CA SER A 127 -36.87 -22.25 -4.32
C SER A 127 -36.58 -21.08 -5.28
N GLY A 128 -35.47 -20.39 -5.08
CA GLY A 128 -35.07 -19.21 -5.85
C GLY A 128 -34.57 -19.51 -7.27
N PRO A 129 -34.57 -18.53 -8.18
CA PRO A 129 -34.01 -18.69 -9.52
C PRO A 129 -32.48 -18.88 -9.48
N THR A 130 -31.92 -19.48 -10.53
CA THR A 130 -30.48 -19.48 -10.73
C THR A 130 -30.01 -18.13 -11.26
N LEU A 131 -28.75 -17.78 -10.99
CA LEU A 131 -28.12 -16.58 -11.54
C LEU A 131 -28.19 -16.57 -13.08
N LYS A 132 -28.05 -17.72 -13.74
CA LYS A 132 -28.25 -17.85 -15.19
C LYS A 132 -29.65 -17.42 -15.62
N LYS A 133 -30.69 -17.82 -14.89
CA LYS A 133 -32.08 -17.42 -15.18
C LYS A 133 -32.29 -15.93 -14.90
N LEU A 134 -31.67 -15.41 -13.84
CA LEU A 134 -31.70 -13.99 -13.52
C LEU A 134 -31.10 -13.14 -14.65
N ILE A 135 -29.95 -13.56 -15.20
CA ILE A 135 -29.25 -12.90 -16.31
C ILE A 135 -30.04 -12.96 -17.62
N ASN A 136 -30.59 -14.14 -17.96
CA ASN A 136 -31.23 -14.36 -19.27
C ASN A 136 -32.72 -13.94 -19.31
N GLU A 137 -33.43 -14.08 -18.20
CA GLU A 137 -34.88 -13.86 -18.08
C GLU A 137 -35.21 -12.97 -16.86
N PRO A 138 -34.68 -11.72 -16.82
CA PRO A 138 -34.81 -10.85 -15.65
C PRO A 138 -36.28 -10.52 -15.31
N ASN A 139 -37.15 -10.45 -16.31
CA ASN A 139 -38.56 -10.10 -16.13
C ASN A 139 -39.46 -11.29 -15.72
N SER A 140 -38.89 -12.50 -15.57
CA SER A 140 -39.69 -13.66 -15.15
C SER A 140 -40.14 -13.51 -13.69
N THR A 141 -41.34 -14.01 -13.36
CA THR A 141 -41.94 -13.90 -12.01
C THR A 141 -41.00 -14.25 -10.83
N PRO A 142 -40.17 -15.33 -10.88
CA PRO A 142 -39.25 -15.62 -9.78
C PRO A 142 -38.07 -14.63 -9.68
N CYS A 143 -37.75 -13.90 -10.75
CA CYS A 143 -36.64 -12.94 -10.82
C CYS A 143 -37.05 -11.51 -10.42
N GLN A 144 -38.31 -11.12 -10.65
CA GLN A 144 -38.81 -9.75 -10.44
C GLN A 144 -38.53 -9.22 -9.02
N ALA A 145 -38.78 -10.03 -7.99
CA ALA A 145 -38.56 -9.62 -6.60
C ALA A 145 -37.08 -9.39 -6.26
N ILE A 146 -36.19 -10.20 -6.84
CA ILE A 146 -34.73 -10.10 -6.65
C ILE A 146 -34.20 -8.89 -7.42
N ASN A 147 -34.61 -8.70 -8.66
CA ASN A 147 -34.22 -7.56 -9.49
C ASN A 147 -34.62 -6.25 -8.84
N LYS A 148 -35.85 -6.15 -8.33
CA LYS A 148 -36.30 -4.96 -7.61
C LYS A 148 -35.41 -4.63 -6.42
N LYS A 149 -35.03 -5.63 -5.61
CA LYS A 149 -34.09 -5.43 -4.49
C LYS A 149 -32.70 -4.98 -4.94
N ILE A 150 -32.19 -5.50 -6.06
CA ILE A 150 -30.91 -5.09 -6.64
C ILE A 150 -30.99 -3.66 -7.20
N GLU A 151 -32.10 -3.29 -7.84
CA GLU A 151 -32.36 -1.93 -8.33
C GLU A 151 -32.46 -0.92 -7.19
N ASP A 152 -33.15 -1.29 -6.09
CA ASP A 152 -33.30 -0.46 -4.89
C ASP A 152 -31.96 -0.29 -4.13
N ASN A 153 -31.07 -1.29 -4.18
CA ASN A 153 -29.74 -1.24 -3.57
C ASN A 153 -28.69 -2.03 -4.38
N PRO A 154 -27.99 -1.38 -5.33
CA PRO A 154 -26.97 -2.03 -6.16
C PRO A 154 -25.78 -2.62 -5.39
N GLU A 155 -25.49 -2.13 -4.18
CA GLU A 155 -24.39 -2.65 -3.35
C GLU A 155 -24.62 -4.12 -2.94
N ILE A 156 -25.87 -4.60 -2.97
CA ILE A 156 -26.20 -6.00 -2.75
C ILE A 156 -25.45 -6.90 -3.74
N VAL A 157 -25.18 -6.44 -4.96
CA VAL A 157 -24.43 -7.25 -5.95
C VAL A 157 -23.03 -7.60 -5.44
N LEU A 158 -22.34 -6.64 -4.83
CA LEU A 158 -21.02 -6.86 -4.23
C LEU A 158 -21.12 -7.80 -3.02
N ASP A 159 -22.13 -7.62 -2.16
CA ASP A 159 -22.36 -8.50 -1.01
C ASP A 159 -22.63 -9.94 -1.44
N LEU A 160 -23.43 -10.15 -2.49
CA LEU A 160 -23.69 -11.47 -3.07
C LEU A 160 -22.41 -12.10 -3.63
N MET A 161 -21.56 -11.34 -4.32
CA MET A 161 -20.27 -11.82 -4.81
C MET A 161 -19.35 -12.24 -3.66
N ILE A 162 -19.28 -11.45 -2.59
CA ILE A 162 -18.52 -11.77 -1.38
C ILE A 162 -19.05 -13.06 -0.76
N GLU A 163 -20.37 -13.20 -0.59
CA GLU A 163 -20.97 -14.41 -0.01
C GLU A 163 -20.70 -15.67 -0.85
N ILE A 164 -20.79 -15.58 -2.18
CA ILE A 164 -20.38 -16.67 -3.09
C ILE A 164 -18.89 -16.99 -2.87
N GLY A 165 -18.04 -15.96 -2.83
CA GLY A 165 -16.60 -16.12 -2.65
C GLY A 165 -16.23 -16.78 -1.32
N THR A 166 -16.90 -16.42 -0.22
CA THR A 166 -16.70 -17.06 1.10
C THR A 166 -17.08 -18.55 1.08
N ALA A 167 -18.07 -18.94 0.28
CA ALA A 167 -18.44 -20.34 0.10
C ALA A 167 -17.34 -21.11 -0.64
N VAL A 168 -16.75 -20.52 -1.67
CA VAL A 168 -15.63 -21.11 -2.43
C VAL A 168 -14.36 -21.18 -1.56
N GLU A 169 -14.07 -20.12 -0.80
CA GLU A 169 -13.00 -20.09 0.21
C GLU A 169 -13.16 -21.19 1.26
N TYR A 170 -14.38 -21.43 1.73
CA TYR A 170 -14.67 -22.54 2.64
C TYR A 170 -14.34 -23.91 2.02
N ILE A 171 -14.75 -24.14 0.76
CA ILE A 171 -14.45 -25.40 0.03
C ILE A 171 -12.93 -25.57 -0.10
N PHE A 172 -12.23 -24.51 -0.52
CA PHE A 172 -10.77 -24.49 -0.66
C PHE A 172 -10.06 -24.80 0.67
N ASN A 173 -10.47 -24.16 1.76
CA ASN A 173 -9.90 -24.40 3.10
C ASN A 173 -10.17 -25.81 3.65
N LYS A 174 -11.16 -26.52 3.11
CA LYS A 174 -11.41 -27.94 3.40
C LYS A 174 -10.60 -28.89 2.51
N GLY A 175 -9.77 -28.36 1.61
CA GLY A 175 -8.92 -29.13 0.72
C GLY A 175 -9.67 -29.66 -0.51
N PHE A 176 -10.72 -28.97 -0.94
CA PHE A 176 -11.49 -29.31 -2.14
C PHE A 176 -11.50 -28.16 -3.14
N SER A 177 -11.75 -28.48 -4.41
CA SER A 177 -12.02 -27.52 -5.47
C SER A 177 -13.36 -27.83 -6.12
N HIS A 178 -14.16 -26.82 -6.46
CA HIS A 178 -15.51 -27.00 -6.99
C HIS A 178 -15.53 -27.33 -8.49
N CYS A 179 -14.67 -26.70 -9.29
CA CYS A 179 -14.47 -26.90 -10.73
C CYS A 179 -15.66 -26.62 -11.69
N ASP A 180 -16.79 -26.09 -11.21
CA ASP A 180 -17.93 -25.68 -12.06
C ASP A 180 -18.69 -24.49 -11.46
N ILE A 181 -17.96 -23.46 -11.03
CA ILE A 181 -18.54 -22.22 -10.52
C ILE A 181 -19.07 -21.41 -11.71
N ALA A 182 -20.31 -21.67 -12.10
CA ALA A 182 -20.98 -21.04 -13.24
C ALA A 182 -22.37 -20.51 -12.83
N PRO A 183 -22.95 -19.50 -13.53
CA PRO A 183 -24.25 -18.92 -13.20
C PRO A 183 -25.41 -19.93 -13.09
N LYS A 184 -25.31 -21.08 -13.77
CA LYS A 184 -26.33 -22.15 -13.70
C LYS A 184 -26.36 -22.86 -12.34
N ASN A 185 -25.26 -22.81 -11.58
CA ASN A 185 -25.06 -23.51 -10.32
C ASN A 185 -25.17 -22.58 -9.10
N ILE A 186 -25.41 -21.28 -9.31
CA ILE A 186 -25.65 -20.33 -8.22
C ILE A 186 -27.14 -20.04 -8.17
N PHE A 187 -27.76 -20.35 -7.03
CA PHE A 187 -29.17 -20.07 -6.76
C PHE A 187 -29.29 -18.83 -5.88
N LEU A 188 -30.33 -18.03 -6.08
CA LEU A 188 -30.56 -16.80 -5.34
C LEU A 188 -31.88 -16.92 -4.58
N GLU A 189 -31.81 -17.22 -3.28
CA GLU A 189 -32.98 -17.37 -2.43
C GLU A 189 -33.45 -16.00 -1.92
N ASN A 190 -34.74 -15.72 -2.10
CA ASN A 190 -35.34 -14.47 -1.69
C ASN A 190 -35.87 -14.58 -0.25
N LEU A 191 -35.09 -14.09 0.71
CA LEU A 191 -35.47 -14.07 2.12
C LEU A 191 -36.15 -12.76 2.50
N TYR A 192 -36.82 -12.73 3.65
CA TYR A 192 -37.35 -11.48 4.20
C TYR A 192 -36.23 -10.48 4.50
N SER A 193 -35.08 -10.96 5.00
CA SER A 193 -33.91 -10.15 5.38
C SER A 193 -33.01 -9.72 4.21
N GLY A 194 -33.18 -10.26 3.01
CA GLY A 194 -32.26 -9.98 1.90
C GLY A 194 -32.35 -10.99 0.77
N ILE A 195 -31.25 -11.16 0.03
CA ILE A 195 -31.07 -12.20 -0.98
C ILE A 195 -29.89 -13.05 -0.51
N GLN A 196 -30.04 -14.37 -0.51
CA GLN A 196 -28.95 -15.28 -0.16
C GLN A 196 -28.50 -16.07 -1.40
N PRO A 197 -27.21 -15.99 -1.79
CA PRO A 197 -26.66 -16.84 -2.81
C PRO A 197 -26.31 -18.22 -2.23
N ILE A 198 -26.68 -19.26 -2.95
CA ILE A 198 -26.39 -20.64 -2.60
C ILE A 198 -25.70 -21.30 -3.79
N LEU A 199 -24.44 -21.69 -3.61
CA LEU A 199 -23.67 -22.44 -4.59
C LEU A 199 -24.06 -23.92 -4.51
N GLY A 200 -24.54 -24.43 -5.64
CA GLY A 200 -25.00 -25.80 -5.82
C GLY A 200 -24.15 -26.61 -6.80
N ASP A 201 -24.56 -27.84 -7.02
CA ASP A 201 -23.82 -28.85 -7.81
C ASP A 201 -22.42 -29.19 -7.27
N LEU A 202 -22.34 -29.47 -5.97
CA LEU A 202 -21.13 -29.96 -5.31
C LEU A 202 -20.65 -31.32 -5.83
N GLY A 203 -21.44 -32.03 -6.64
CA GLY A 203 -21.14 -33.33 -7.24
C GLY A 203 -20.01 -33.32 -8.30
N ILE A 204 -19.32 -32.19 -8.45
CA ILE A 204 -18.12 -32.03 -9.28
C ILE A 204 -16.90 -31.74 -8.40
N SER A 205 -17.09 -31.48 -7.10
CA SER A 205 -16.01 -31.08 -6.21
C SER A 205 -14.98 -32.20 -6.03
N LYS A 206 -13.70 -31.90 -6.22
CA LYS A 206 -12.61 -32.89 -6.16
C LYS A 206 -11.59 -32.54 -5.07
N PRO A 207 -11.02 -33.53 -4.36
CA PRO A 207 -9.98 -33.29 -3.35
C PRO A 207 -8.69 -32.76 -3.97
N MET A 208 -7.99 -31.89 -3.24
CA MET A 208 -6.75 -31.26 -3.68
C MET A 208 -5.49 -31.97 -3.12
N ASP A 209 -5.66 -32.86 -2.14
CA ASP A 209 -4.57 -33.71 -1.62
C ASP A 209 -4.64 -35.10 -2.28
N PRO A 210 -3.56 -35.57 -2.94
CA PRO A 210 -3.53 -36.89 -3.56
C PRO A 210 -3.70 -38.04 -2.55
N LYS A 211 -3.50 -37.83 -1.25
CA LYS A 211 -3.76 -38.84 -0.21
C LYS A 211 -5.25 -39.06 0.05
N ASN A 212 -6.10 -38.12 -0.36
CA ASN A 212 -7.55 -38.14 -0.13
C ASN A 212 -8.34 -38.72 -1.31
N THR A 213 -7.64 -39.38 -2.24
CA THR A 213 -8.25 -40.04 -3.40
C THR A 213 -7.44 -41.29 -3.76
N SER A 214 -8.12 -42.36 -4.15
CA SER A 214 -7.50 -43.55 -4.72
C SER A 214 -7.30 -43.46 -6.25
N ARG A 215 -7.72 -42.35 -6.88
CA ARG A 215 -7.73 -42.17 -8.35
C ARG A 215 -6.35 -41.87 -8.94
N SER A 216 -6.01 -42.60 -10.01
CA SER A 216 -4.84 -42.32 -10.84
C SER A 216 -5.10 -41.27 -11.93
N THR A 217 -6.33 -41.21 -12.45
CA THR A 217 -6.75 -40.30 -13.53
C THR A 217 -8.08 -39.61 -13.22
N VAL A 218 -8.32 -38.46 -13.86
CA VAL A 218 -9.58 -37.71 -13.82
C VAL A 218 -9.99 -37.29 -15.21
N PHE A 219 -11.27 -37.50 -15.52
CA PHE A 219 -11.90 -36.98 -16.72
C PHE A 219 -12.30 -35.51 -16.53
N ILE A 220 -11.81 -34.63 -17.40
CA ILE A 220 -12.05 -33.19 -17.33
C ILE A 220 -13.38 -32.84 -17.98
N ALA A 221 -14.29 -32.28 -17.19
CA ALA A 221 -15.58 -31.78 -17.63
C ALA A 221 -15.92 -30.49 -16.90
N GLY A 222 -16.67 -29.60 -17.55
CA GLY A 222 -17.17 -28.37 -16.95
C GLY A 222 -17.88 -27.49 -17.96
N SER A 223 -18.28 -26.29 -17.55
CA SER A 223 -18.94 -25.33 -18.44
C SER A 223 -17.91 -24.60 -19.31
N GLU A 224 -17.86 -24.90 -20.62
CA GLU A 224 -16.82 -24.42 -21.56
C GLU A 224 -16.48 -22.91 -21.44
N SER A 225 -17.46 -22.04 -21.24
CA SER A 225 -17.23 -20.58 -21.14
C SER A 225 -16.67 -20.10 -19.79
N TRP A 226 -16.59 -20.96 -18.78
CA TRP A 226 -16.12 -20.67 -17.41
C TRP A 226 -14.83 -21.42 -17.05
N ILE A 227 -14.16 -22.01 -18.05
CA ILE A 227 -12.92 -22.76 -17.87
C ILE A 227 -11.74 -21.93 -18.42
N PRO A 228 -10.59 -21.87 -17.72
CA PRO A 228 -9.38 -21.23 -18.24
C PRO A 228 -8.91 -21.86 -19.55
N GLU A 229 -8.24 -21.09 -20.41
CA GLU A 229 -7.75 -21.60 -21.71
C GLU A 229 -6.76 -22.77 -21.54
N THR A 230 -5.97 -22.76 -20.45
CA THR A 230 -5.05 -23.84 -20.08
C THR A 230 -5.75 -25.17 -19.81
N VAL A 231 -6.97 -25.13 -19.28
CA VAL A 231 -7.80 -26.32 -18.99
C VAL A 231 -8.71 -26.66 -20.17
N LYS A 232 -9.08 -25.66 -20.98
CA LYS A 232 -9.98 -25.83 -22.14
C LYS A 232 -9.42 -26.81 -23.18
N SER A 233 -8.10 -26.82 -23.38
CA SER A 233 -7.42 -27.81 -24.24
C SER A 233 -7.52 -29.25 -23.73
N LEU A 234 -7.80 -29.43 -22.44
CA LEU A 234 -7.93 -30.72 -21.77
C LEU A 234 -9.40 -31.15 -21.62
N LEU A 235 -10.36 -30.36 -22.10
CA LEU A 235 -11.78 -30.71 -22.03
C LEU A 235 -12.07 -32.04 -22.73
N GLU A 236 -12.92 -32.85 -22.08
CA GLU A 236 -13.29 -34.19 -22.55
C GLU A 236 -12.11 -35.18 -22.68
N THR A 237 -10.97 -34.87 -22.02
CA THR A 237 -9.82 -35.77 -21.94
C THR A 237 -9.65 -36.33 -20.53
N GLU A 238 -8.94 -37.45 -20.43
CA GLU A 238 -8.56 -38.06 -19.16
C GLU A 238 -7.09 -37.76 -18.89
N ILE A 239 -6.81 -37.15 -17.73
CA ILE A 239 -5.46 -36.71 -17.35
C ILE A 239 -5.04 -37.33 -16.01
N PRO A 240 -3.73 -37.43 -15.73
CA PRO A 240 -3.25 -37.85 -14.42
C PRO A 240 -3.76 -36.95 -13.30
N TYR A 241 -4.17 -37.53 -12.17
CA TYR A 241 -4.70 -36.78 -11.02
C TYR A 241 -3.68 -35.77 -10.48
N SER A 242 -2.39 -36.11 -10.53
CA SER A 242 -1.29 -35.24 -10.11
C SER A 242 -1.18 -33.94 -10.89
N ASP A 243 -1.58 -33.94 -12.17
CA ASP A 243 -1.58 -32.75 -13.00
C ASP A 243 -2.88 -31.96 -12.83
N PHE A 244 -3.99 -32.66 -12.61
CA PHE A 244 -5.27 -32.05 -12.29
C PHE A 244 -5.21 -31.18 -11.02
N ILE A 245 -4.56 -31.65 -9.94
CA ILE A 245 -4.40 -30.89 -8.68
C ILE A 245 -3.76 -29.52 -8.92
N LYS A 246 -2.80 -29.43 -9.84
CA LYS A 246 -2.09 -28.16 -10.12
C LYS A 246 -3.00 -27.13 -10.79
N LEU A 247 -4.04 -27.58 -11.49
CA LEU A 247 -4.96 -26.72 -12.23
C LEU A 247 -6.10 -26.19 -11.36
N GLN A 248 -6.50 -26.94 -10.33
CA GLN A 248 -7.68 -26.67 -9.49
C GLN A 248 -7.71 -25.26 -8.85
N PRO A 249 -6.65 -24.76 -8.19
CA PRO A 249 -6.71 -23.46 -7.52
C PRO A 249 -7.04 -22.31 -8.48
N PHE A 250 -6.36 -22.29 -9.63
CA PHE A 250 -6.57 -21.25 -10.63
C PHE A 250 -7.91 -21.42 -11.35
N TRP A 251 -8.37 -22.66 -11.58
CA TRP A 251 -9.66 -22.92 -12.20
C TRP A 251 -10.80 -22.30 -11.36
N ASP A 252 -10.87 -22.55 -10.06
CA ASP A 252 -11.95 -21.98 -9.24
C ASP A 252 -11.91 -20.45 -9.18
N ILE A 253 -10.73 -19.85 -9.08
CA ILE A 253 -10.56 -18.38 -9.14
C ILE A 253 -11.11 -17.84 -10.46
N TYR A 254 -10.70 -18.45 -11.58
CA TYR A 254 -11.15 -18.04 -12.91
C TYR A 254 -12.67 -18.17 -13.04
N SER A 255 -13.24 -19.34 -12.70
CA SER A 255 -14.68 -19.61 -12.80
C SER A 255 -15.49 -18.65 -11.92
N PHE A 256 -15.04 -18.39 -10.69
CA PHE A 256 -15.64 -17.43 -9.78
C PHE A 256 -15.62 -16.00 -10.37
N CYS A 257 -14.45 -15.50 -10.78
CA CYS A 257 -14.31 -14.16 -11.33
C CYS A 257 -15.12 -13.98 -12.62
N LYS A 258 -15.11 -14.97 -13.52
CA LYS A 258 -15.91 -14.98 -14.76
C LYS A 258 -17.41 -14.95 -14.47
N THR A 259 -17.86 -15.66 -13.44
CA THR A 259 -19.24 -15.67 -12.98
C THR A 259 -19.64 -14.31 -12.42
N CYS A 260 -18.80 -13.70 -11.58
CA CYS A 260 -19.03 -12.36 -11.05
C CYS A 260 -19.07 -11.31 -12.17
N LEU A 261 -18.17 -11.35 -13.16
CA LEU A 261 -18.21 -10.45 -14.32
C LEU A 261 -19.49 -10.60 -15.14
N SER A 262 -19.99 -11.82 -15.29
CA SER A 262 -21.28 -12.09 -15.95
C SER A 262 -22.45 -11.50 -15.16
N PHE A 263 -22.38 -11.56 -13.82
CA PHE A 263 -23.37 -10.97 -12.94
C PHE A 263 -23.36 -9.43 -13.06
N LEU A 264 -22.17 -8.81 -12.98
CA LEU A 264 -21.97 -7.37 -13.13
C LEU A 264 -22.45 -6.84 -14.49
N LYS A 265 -22.26 -7.62 -15.56
CA LYS A 265 -22.73 -7.26 -16.90
C LYS A 265 -24.26 -7.21 -17.00
N ALA A 266 -24.95 -8.10 -16.30
CA ALA A 266 -26.41 -8.16 -16.30
C ALA A 266 -27.04 -7.12 -15.37
N PHE A 267 -26.34 -6.79 -14.27
CA PHE A 267 -26.76 -5.78 -13.30
C PHE A 267 -25.68 -4.70 -13.21
N PRO A 268 -25.58 -3.84 -14.24
CA PRO A 268 -24.63 -2.76 -14.20
C PRO A 268 -25.00 -1.87 -13.01
N CYS A 269 -24.09 -1.73 -12.05
CA CYS A 269 -24.25 -0.78 -10.97
C CYS A 269 -24.20 0.62 -11.60
N THR A 270 -25.36 1.21 -11.88
CA THR A 270 -25.48 2.50 -12.55
C THR A 270 -25.18 3.63 -11.55
N SER A 271 -24.30 4.55 -11.96
CA SER A 271 -23.84 5.80 -11.29
C SER A 271 -22.61 5.72 -10.36
N ASN A 272 -21.75 6.76 -10.48
CA ASN A 272 -20.77 7.40 -9.57
C ASN A 272 -20.02 6.65 -8.45
N HIS A 273 -20.14 5.33 -8.32
CA HIS A 273 -19.49 4.59 -7.26
C HIS A 273 -18.06 4.22 -7.66
N SER A 274 -17.08 4.79 -6.95
CA SER A 274 -15.63 4.61 -7.17
C SER A 274 -15.18 3.14 -7.18
N TRP A 275 -15.94 2.26 -6.52
CA TRP A 275 -15.65 0.84 -6.41
C TRP A 275 -16.08 -0.02 -7.61
N ASN A 276 -17.03 0.39 -8.45
CA ASN A 276 -17.57 -0.49 -9.52
C ASN A 276 -16.50 -0.83 -10.57
N GLU A 277 -15.77 0.17 -11.02
CA GLU A 277 -14.67 -0.04 -11.95
C GLU A 277 -13.50 -0.79 -11.30
N ALA A 278 -13.18 -0.49 -10.03
CA ALA A 278 -12.16 -1.22 -9.29
C ALA A 278 -12.54 -2.69 -9.03
N LEU A 279 -13.84 -2.98 -8.85
CA LEU A 279 -14.42 -4.31 -8.77
C LEU A 279 -14.20 -5.06 -10.09
N LYS A 280 -14.57 -4.43 -11.20
CA LYS A 280 -14.36 -5.01 -12.53
C LYS A 280 -12.89 -5.34 -12.77
N ASP A 281 -11.98 -4.40 -12.49
CA ASP A 281 -10.53 -4.61 -12.62
C ASP A 281 -10.02 -5.74 -11.71
N SER A 282 -10.53 -5.81 -10.47
CA SER A 282 -10.17 -6.86 -9.50
C SER A 282 -10.61 -8.24 -9.97
N LEU A 283 -11.78 -8.34 -10.61
CA LEU A 283 -12.30 -9.59 -11.18
C LEU A 283 -11.56 -9.97 -12.46
N GLU A 284 -11.26 -9.01 -13.34
CA GLU A 284 -10.48 -9.24 -14.56
C GLU A 284 -9.08 -9.75 -14.25
N ARG A 285 -8.41 -9.22 -13.22
CA ARG A 285 -7.13 -9.74 -12.72
C ARG A 285 -7.18 -11.23 -12.34
N GLY A 286 -8.31 -11.72 -11.85
CA GLY A 286 -8.48 -13.14 -11.51
C GLY A 286 -8.66 -14.05 -12.73
N LEU A 287 -8.76 -13.49 -13.94
CA LEU A 287 -8.76 -14.27 -15.18
C LEU A 287 -7.35 -14.61 -15.66
N ASP A 288 -6.33 -13.90 -15.18
CA ASP A 288 -4.93 -14.10 -15.52
C ASP A 288 -4.25 -15.10 -14.58
N GLU A 289 -3.46 -16.02 -15.13
CA GLU A 289 -2.72 -17.01 -14.34
C GLU A 289 -1.68 -16.31 -13.46
N GLY A 290 -1.75 -16.52 -12.15
CA GLY A 290 -0.92 -15.83 -11.16
C GLY A 290 -1.44 -14.46 -10.71
N GLY A 291 -2.63 -14.03 -11.16
CA GLY A 291 -3.26 -12.78 -10.72
C GLY A 291 -3.53 -12.75 -9.20
N TYR A 292 -4.00 -13.87 -8.64
CA TYR A 292 -4.17 -14.11 -7.21
C TYR A 292 -3.58 -15.47 -6.83
N ARG A 293 -3.12 -15.60 -5.58
CA ARG A 293 -2.57 -16.87 -5.07
C ARG A 293 -3.64 -17.89 -4.74
N ASP A 294 -4.73 -17.45 -4.15
CA ASP A 294 -5.87 -18.28 -3.77
C ASP A 294 -7.16 -17.42 -3.74
N ILE A 295 -8.31 -18.08 -3.59
CA ILE A 295 -9.62 -17.42 -3.57
C ILE A 295 -9.78 -16.43 -2.40
N SER A 296 -9.09 -16.65 -1.28
CA SER A 296 -9.15 -15.79 -0.08
C SER A 296 -8.65 -14.38 -0.39
N GLU A 297 -7.64 -14.24 -1.27
CA GLU A 297 -7.16 -12.92 -1.71
C GLU A 297 -8.22 -12.16 -2.50
N VAL A 298 -8.96 -12.87 -3.37
CA VAL A 298 -10.06 -12.29 -4.14
C VAL A 298 -11.16 -11.82 -3.19
N VAL A 299 -11.59 -12.67 -2.25
CA VAL A 299 -12.64 -12.35 -1.27
C VAL A 299 -12.24 -11.13 -0.42
N LYS A 300 -11.00 -11.06 0.06
CA LYS A 300 -10.49 -9.91 0.81
C LYS A 300 -10.52 -8.62 -0.01
N GLN A 301 -10.17 -8.69 -1.30
CA GLN A 301 -10.23 -7.55 -2.19
C GLN A 301 -11.67 -7.09 -2.42
N LEU A 302 -12.62 -8.02 -2.62
CA LEU A 302 -14.04 -7.69 -2.75
C LEU A 302 -14.61 -7.05 -1.47
N GLN A 303 -14.28 -7.60 -0.30
CA GLN A 303 -14.65 -7.02 0.99
C GLN A 303 -14.12 -5.60 1.15
N PHE A 304 -12.88 -5.35 0.75
CA PHE A 304 -12.30 -4.00 0.83
C PHE A 304 -13.06 -2.98 -0.05
N LEU A 305 -13.65 -3.39 -1.17
CA LEU A 305 -14.43 -2.50 -2.03
C LEU A 305 -15.78 -2.09 -1.42
N ARG A 306 -16.29 -2.85 -0.44
CA ARG A 306 -17.60 -2.63 0.18
C ARG A 306 -17.61 -1.29 0.95
N PRO A 307 -18.54 -0.35 0.67
CA PRO A 307 -18.51 1.01 1.21
C PRO A 307 -18.36 1.12 2.74
N ILE A 308 -19.16 0.36 3.50
CA ILE A 308 -19.03 0.31 4.97
C ILE A 308 -17.68 -0.27 5.40
N GLN A 309 -17.15 -1.27 4.69
CA GLN A 309 -15.83 -1.83 4.98
C GLN A 309 -14.68 -0.97 4.45
N ARG A 310 -14.91 0.03 3.59
CA ARG A 310 -13.89 1.04 3.27
C ARG A 310 -13.61 1.94 4.47
N GLU A 311 -14.64 2.33 5.23
CA GLU A 311 -14.47 3.08 6.49
C GLU A 311 -14.01 2.20 7.66
N VAL A 312 -14.38 0.91 7.66
CA VAL A 312 -14.22 -0.02 8.80
C VAL A 312 -13.43 -1.28 8.41
N GLY A 313 -12.50 -1.20 7.45
CA GLY A 313 -11.82 -2.34 6.77
C GLY A 313 -10.87 -3.14 7.65
N GLY A 314 -11.27 -3.44 8.88
CA GLY A 314 -10.42 -3.97 9.93
C GLY A 314 -9.41 -2.96 10.47
N ILE A 315 -9.43 -1.69 10.01
CA ILE A 315 -8.46 -0.65 10.39
C ILE A 315 -9.17 0.42 11.22
N PRO A 316 -9.11 0.36 12.57
CA PRO A 316 -9.87 1.26 13.41
C PRO A 316 -9.45 2.74 13.26
N GLU A 317 -8.25 3.01 12.75
CA GLU A 317 -7.72 4.36 12.50
C GLU A 317 -8.49 5.13 11.43
N LEU A 318 -9.12 4.45 10.48
CA LEU A 318 -9.91 5.10 9.44
C LEU A 318 -11.39 5.26 9.82
N SER A 319 -11.81 4.72 10.97
CA SER A 319 -13.21 4.85 11.40
C SER A 319 -13.55 6.28 11.86
N ASN A 320 -14.72 6.77 11.45
CA ASN A 320 -15.23 8.10 11.82
C ASN A 320 -15.44 8.27 13.33
N GLY A 321 -15.74 7.17 14.04
CA GLY A 321 -15.90 7.11 15.49
C GLY A 321 -14.81 6.28 16.15
N ILE A 322 -13.60 6.83 16.34
CA ILE A 322 -12.58 6.21 17.19
C ILE A 322 -13.02 6.34 18.67
N GLY A 323 -14.07 5.61 19.07
CA GLY A 323 -14.71 5.70 20.39
C GLY A 323 -13.82 5.24 21.54
N THR A 324 -12.75 4.51 21.25
CA THR A 324 -11.75 4.01 22.20
C THR A 324 -10.36 4.63 22.01
N GLY A 325 -10.28 5.74 21.26
CA GLY A 325 -9.01 6.38 20.89
C GLY A 325 -8.44 7.33 21.93
N VAL A 326 -7.12 7.40 22.00
CA VAL A 326 -6.40 8.43 22.75
C VAL A 326 -6.31 9.68 21.87
N ARG A 327 -6.90 10.79 22.33
CA ARG A 327 -6.72 12.10 21.69
C ARG A 327 -5.47 12.76 22.25
N ARG A 328 -4.50 13.04 21.38
CA ARG A 328 -3.27 13.76 21.74
C ARG A 328 -3.38 15.19 21.26
N MET A 329 -3.36 16.15 22.18
CA MET A 329 -3.34 17.57 21.85
C MET A 329 -1.97 17.93 21.27
N MET A 330 -1.98 18.66 20.15
CA MET A 330 -0.79 19.21 19.52
C MET A 330 -1.10 20.62 19.02
N PRO A 331 -0.10 21.51 18.87
CA PRO A 331 -0.32 22.91 18.50
C PRO A 331 -1.00 23.09 17.14
N VAL A 332 -0.69 22.25 16.15
CA VAL A 332 -1.26 22.33 14.79
C VAL A 332 -2.60 21.62 14.70
N GLU A 333 -2.63 20.32 15.03
CA GLU A 333 -3.82 19.50 14.89
C GLU A 333 -3.74 18.29 15.81
N PRO A 334 -4.80 17.93 16.56
CA PRO A 334 -4.74 16.80 17.47
C PRO A 334 -4.71 15.46 16.72
N LEU A 335 -3.88 14.52 17.19
CA LEU A 335 -3.86 13.15 16.67
C LEU A 335 -4.94 12.33 17.38
N LYS A 336 -5.81 11.69 16.60
CA LYS A 336 -6.71 10.64 17.10
C LYS A 336 -6.05 9.27 16.89
N ALA A 337 -5.49 8.69 17.94
CA ALA A 337 -4.79 7.42 17.86
C ALA A 337 -5.58 6.28 18.51
N THR A 338 -5.62 5.13 17.86
CA THR A 338 -6.10 3.87 18.45
C THR A 338 -5.14 3.39 19.54
N LEU A 339 -5.56 2.42 20.36
CA LEU A 339 -4.67 1.82 21.38
C LEU A 339 -3.44 1.17 20.73
N ARG A 340 -3.60 0.47 19.61
CA ARG A 340 -2.48 -0.14 18.87
C ARG A 340 -1.48 0.87 18.31
N LEU A 341 -1.95 1.95 17.68
CA LEU A 341 -1.07 3.05 17.26
C LEU A 341 -0.40 3.70 18.46
N ASN A 342 -1.13 3.85 19.57
CA ASN A 342 -0.59 4.44 20.79
C ASN A 342 0.56 3.59 21.37
N ASP A 343 0.47 2.26 21.32
CA ASP A 343 1.57 1.37 21.71
C ASP A 343 2.78 1.53 20.77
N LEU A 344 2.55 1.64 19.46
CA LEU A 344 3.61 1.92 18.48
C LEU A 344 4.33 3.24 18.77
N VAL A 345 3.61 4.37 18.85
CA VAL A 345 4.24 5.70 19.03
C VAL A 345 4.82 5.93 20.43
N LYS A 346 4.46 5.11 21.42
CA LYS A 346 5.09 5.14 22.76
C LYS A 346 6.32 4.23 22.86
N HIS A 347 6.56 3.36 21.86
CA HIS A 347 7.74 2.53 21.84
C HIS A 347 9.02 3.40 21.86
N PRO A 348 10.08 3.05 22.63
CA PRO A 348 11.28 3.88 22.78
C PRO A 348 11.95 4.27 21.45
N ALA A 349 11.88 3.40 20.44
CA ALA A 349 12.39 3.69 19.09
C ALA A 349 11.80 4.97 18.46
N ILE A 350 10.53 5.29 18.77
CA ILE A 350 9.85 6.50 18.30
C ILE A 350 9.85 7.57 19.40
N PHE A 351 9.52 7.21 20.64
CA PHE A 351 9.34 8.18 21.72
C PHE A 351 10.62 8.96 22.06
N ARG A 352 11.81 8.38 21.82
CA ARG A 352 13.10 9.10 21.91
C ARG A 352 13.16 10.39 21.08
N LEU A 353 12.39 10.47 19.99
CA LEU A 353 12.31 11.66 19.14
C LEU A 353 11.72 12.87 19.87
N SER A 354 11.09 12.68 21.04
CA SER A 354 10.64 13.78 21.92
C SER A 354 11.81 14.58 22.50
N ARG A 355 13.03 14.03 22.43
CA ARG A 355 14.26 14.70 22.87
C ARG A 355 15.09 15.26 21.70
N VAL A 356 14.59 15.11 20.47
CA VAL A 356 15.29 15.54 19.26
C VAL A 356 14.52 16.72 18.66
N PRO A 357 15.07 17.94 18.68
CA PRO A 357 14.42 19.09 18.06
C PRO A 357 14.18 18.85 16.56
N GLN A 358 13.06 19.38 16.04
CA GLN A 358 12.77 19.30 14.60
C GLN A 358 13.77 20.14 13.81
N LEU A 359 13.99 21.38 14.25
CA LEU A 359 14.93 22.34 13.68
C LEU A 359 16.20 22.40 14.54
N THR A 360 17.02 21.35 14.50
CA THR A 360 18.15 21.13 15.43
C THR A 360 19.11 22.32 15.53
N THR A 361 19.49 22.93 14.41
CA THR A 361 20.39 24.10 14.39
C THR A 361 19.66 25.40 14.73
N ALA A 362 18.37 25.50 14.43
CA ALA A 362 17.59 26.72 14.66
C ALA A 362 17.06 26.83 16.10
N ASN A 363 16.95 25.72 16.85
CA ASN A 363 16.43 25.70 18.23
C ASN A 363 17.20 26.63 19.19
N HIS A 364 18.46 26.91 18.90
CA HIS A 364 19.30 27.84 19.69
C HIS A 364 19.23 29.29 19.18
N ILE A 365 18.61 29.52 18.02
CA ILE A 365 18.63 30.80 17.29
C ILE A 365 17.24 31.43 17.24
N LEU A 366 16.23 30.62 16.94
CA LEU A 366 14.84 31.04 16.74
C LEU A 366 14.02 30.63 17.97
N PRO A 367 13.57 31.58 18.81
CA PRO A 367 12.90 31.28 20.08
C PRO A 367 11.67 30.37 19.96
N GLY A 368 10.96 30.42 18.83
CA GLY A 368 9.77 29.60 18.58
C GLY A 368 10.04 28.14 18.19
N SER A 369 11.28 27.77 17.88
CA SER A 369 11.63 26.47 17.27
C SER A 369 11.82 25.31 18.25
N GLY A 370 11.09 25.32 19.37
CA GLY A 370 11.18 24.31 20.43
C GLY A 370 10.47 22.97 20.14
N HIS A 371 9.80 22.82 19.00
CA HIS A 371 9.08 21.60 18.66
C HIS A 371 10.01 20.45 18.27
N THR A 372 9.50 19.24 18.48
CA THR A 372 10.29 18.01 18.42
C THR A 372 9.99 17.18 17.16
N ARG A 373 10.91 16.28 16.82
CA ARG A 373 10.71 15.26 15.79
C ARG A 373 9.55 14.32 16.13
N TYR A 374 9.24 14.14 17.42
CA TYR A 374 8.10 13.33 17.85
C TYR A 374 6.77 13.99 17.47
N GLU A 375 6.62 15.30 17.70
CA GLU A 375 5.43 16.04 17.25
C GLU A 375 5.27 15.96 15.73
N HIS A 376 6.37 16.10 14.99
CA HIS A 376 6.37 15.92 13.54
C HIS A 376 5.94 14.50 13.11
N THR A 377 6.42 13.46 13.79
CA THR A 377 5.98 12.07 13.56
C THR A 377 4.48 11.91 13.78
N LEU A 378 3.92 12.47 14.87
CA LEU A 378 2.50 12.35 15.17
C LEU A 378 1.63 13.10 14.15
N GLY A 379 2.06 14.28 13.69
CA GLY A 379 1.33 15.02 12.66
C GLY A 379 1.47 14.43 11.26
N THR A 380 2.62 13.81 10.94
CA THR A 380 2.81 13.01 9.73
C THR A 380 1.83 11.82 9.70
N LEU A 381 1.64 11.16 10.85
CA LEU A 381 0.67 10.07 11.00
C LEU A 381 -0.78 10.53 10.79
N GLU A 382 -1.18 11.66 11.37
CA GLU A 382 -2.52 12.23 11.15
C GLU A 382 -2.72 12.65 9.69
N THR A 383 -1.71 13.26 9.08
CA THR A 383 -1.75 13.64 7.66
C THR A 383 -1.87 12.40 6.76
N MET A 384 -1.15 11.32 7.07
CA MET A 384 -1.31 10.04 6.38
C MET A 384 -2.72 9.47 6.54
N ARG A 385 -3.28 9.47 7.75
CA ARG A 385 -4.65 9.02 8.00
C ARG A 385 -5.66 9.80 7.13
N LYS A 386 -5.50 11.12 7.03
CA LYS A 386 -6.31 11.98 6.17
C LYS A 386 -6.11 11.73 4.67
N TYR A 387 -4.87 11.50 4.22
CA TYR A 387 -4.57 11.10 2.83
C TYR A 387 -5.32 9.83 2.47
N LEU A 388 -5.22 8.82 3.34
CA LEU A 388 -5.87 7.52 3.16
C LEU A 388 -7.38 7.69 3.06
N LEU A 389 -8.01 8.43 3.98
CA LEU A 389 -9.44 8.72 3.93
C LEU A 389 -9.86 9.41 2.65
N SER A 390 -9.12 10.43 2.22
CA SER A 390 -9.45 11.21 1.02
C SER A 390 -9.30 10.41 -0.27
N LEU A 391 -8.45 9.39 -0.27
CA LEU A 391 -8.20 8.54 -1.44
C LEU A 391 -9.12 7.31 -1.49
N LEU A 392 -9.93 7.02 -0.46
CA LEU A 392 -10.90 5.91 -0.46
C LEU A 392 -11.98 6.06 -1.55
N ASP A 393 -12.13 7.25 -2.12
CA ASP A 393 -13.02 7.53 -3.25
C ASP A 393 -12.30 7.50 -4.61
N GLU A 394 -10.99 7.28 -4.65
CA GLU A 394 -10.21 7.24 -5.89
C GLU A 394 -10.11 5.80 -6.42
N ARG A 395 -10.59 5.56 -7.65
CA ARG A 395 -10.57 4.25 -8.32
C ARG A 395 -9.18 3.60 -8.31
N GLU A 396 -8.17 4.33 -8.78
CA GLU A 396 -6.80 3.82 -8.89
C GLU A 396 -6.19 3.49 -7.53
N PHE A 397 -6.60 4.22 -6.48
CA PHE A 397 -6.22 3.88 -5.11
C PHE A 397 -6.83 2.54 -4.68
N LEU A 398 -8.14 2.36 -4.87
CA LEU A 398 -8.84 1.12 -4.50
C LEU A 398 -8.31 -0.14 -5.23
N ARG A 399 -7.78 0.03 -6.45
CA ARG A 399 -7.21 -1.06 -7.25
C ARG A 399 -5.94 -1.66 -6.66
N TYR A 400 -5.07 -0.85 -6.06
CA TYR A 400 -3.74 -1.27 -5.61
C TYR A 400 -3.55 -1.22 -4.09
N PHE A 401 -4.47 -0.61 -3.36
CA PHE A 401 -4.25 -0.18 -1.99
C PHE A 401 -5.28 -0.76 -1.00
N GLY A 402 -5.12 -2.05 -0.68
CA GLY A 402 -5.94 -2.76 0.31
C GLY A 402 -5.47 -2.59 1.76
N VAL A 403 -6.11 -3.31 2.69
CA VAL A 403 -5.90 -3.25 4.16
C VAL A 403 -4.42 -3.35 4.57
N GLU A 404 -3.68 -4.29 3.99
CA GLU A 404 -2.22 -4.43 4.21
C GLU A 404 -1.46 -3.13 3.92
N LYS A 405 -1.74 -2.49 2.78
CA LYS A 405 -1.02 -1.29 2.33
C LYS A 405 -1.39 -0.08 3.18
N ILE A 406 -2.64 0.00 3.64
CA ILE A 406 -3.10 1.03 4.58
C ILE A 406 -2.39 0.91 5.93
N GLU A 407 -2.35 -0.29 6.54
CA GLU A 407 -1.60 -0.49 7.79
C GLU A 407 -0.11 -0.18 7.60
N THR A 408 0.48 -0.65 6.49
CA THR A 408 1.87 -0.36 6.14
C THR A 408 2.10 1.16 6.03
N ALA A 409 1.21 1.91 5.39
CA ALA A 409 1.33 3.35 5.23
C ALA A 409 1.28 4.10 6.57
N LEU A 410 0.36 3.72 7.46
CA LEU A 410 0.26 4.29 8.80
C LEU A 410 1.53 4.04 9.62
N ILE A 411 2.04 2.81 9.61
CA ILE A 411 3.27 2.45 10.35
C ILE A 411 4.48 3.16 9.73
N CYS A 412 4.58 3.21 8.40
CA CYS A 412 5.66 3.93 7.72
C CYS A 412 5.61 5.45 7.99
N ALA A 413 4.43 6.05 8.10
CA ALA A 413 4.28 7.44 8.52
C ALA A 413 4.80 7.65 9.96
N ALA A 414 4.49 6.73 10.88
CA ALA A 414 5.00 6.77 12.25
C ALA A 414 6.53 6.58 12.34
N LEU A 415 7.11 5.77 11.45
CA LEU A 415 8.55 5.47 11.43
C LEU A 415 9.37 6.36 10.48
N SER A 416 8.75 7.27 9.73
CA SER A 416 9.42 8.08 8.69
C SER A 416 10.60 8.90 9.22
N SER A 417 10.50 9.37 10.46
CA SER A 417 11.53 10.12 11.18
C SER A 417 12.30 9.28 12.19
N ALA A 418 12.01 7.98 12.31
CA ALA A 418 12.62 7.11 13.32
C ALA A 418 14.12 6.97 13.17
N THR A 419 14.71 7.28 12.00
CA THR A 419 16.17 7.25 11.82
C THR A 419 16.88 8.57 12.18
N ARG A 420 16.13 9.60 12.61
CA ARG A 420 16.69 10.91 12.96
C ARG A 420 17.26 10.90 14.38
N PHE A 421 18.38 11.59 14.56
CA PHE A 421 19.04 11.84 15.85
C PHE A 421 19.50 13.31 15.88
N PRO A 422 19.95 13.85 17.04
CA PRO A 422 20.36 15.24 17.12
C PRO A 422 21.41 15.59 16.06
N LEU A 423 21.22 16.74 15.38
CA LEU A 423 22.10 17.24 14.32
C LEU A 423 22.30 16.29 13.11
N SER A 424 21.51 15.22 12.99
CA SER A 424 21.58 14.26 11.88
C SER A 424 21.45 14.88 10.48
N ASN A 425 20.77 16.03 10.34
CA ASN A 425 20.66 16.76 9.07
C ASN A 425 22.03 17.11 8.48
N ILE A 426 23.01 17.47 9.33
CA ILE A 426 24.37 17.84 8.91
C ILE A 426 25.05 16.63 8.28
N ILE A 427 25.00 15.48 8.96
CA ILE A 427 25.57 14.22 8.47
C ILE A 427 24.86 13.77 7.19
N HIS A 428 23.54 13.92 7.11
CA HIS A 428 22.80 13.61 5.88
C HIS A 428 23.23 14.50 4.70
N GLU A 429 23.53 15.77 4.94
CA GLU A 429 23.93 16.72 3.90
C GLU A 429 25.35 16.41 3.41
N MET A 430 26.27 16.11 4.32
CA MET A 430 27.61 15.61 3.98
C MET A 430 27.52 14.33 3.13
N ARG A 431 26.67 13.38 3.54
CA ARG A 431 26.43 12.12 2.84
C ARG A 431 25.75 12.25 1.48
N ALA A 432 25.09 13.37 1.22
CA ALA A 432 24.49 13.65 -0.07
C ALA A 432 25.55 13.97 -1.12
N ARG A 433 26.68 14.58 -0.69
CA ARG A 433 27.86 14.86 -1.52
C ARG A 433 28.80 13.65 -1.60
N ASP A 434 28.97 12.91 -0.49
CA ASP A 434 29.76 11.68 -0.46
C ASP A 434 29.09 10.57 0.37
N LYS A 435 28.57 9.55 -0.31
CA LYS A 435 27.85 8.44 0.33
C LYS A 435 28.71 7.57 1.23
N THR A 436 30.04 7.60 1.06
CA THR A 436 30.99 6.80 1.84
C THR A 436 31.17 7.32 3.26
N GLN A 437 31.02 8.64 3.46
CA GLN A 437 31.14 9.29 4.76
C GLN A 437 30.07 8.79 5.75
N PHE A 438 30.48 8.62 7.01
CA PHE A 438 29.62 8.17 8.12
C PHE A 438 28.77 6.93 7.80
N SER A 439 29.35 5.93 7.12
CA SER A 439 28.66 4.68 6.76
C SER A 439 28.06 3.95 7.98
N THR A 440 28.72 4.07 9.14
CA THR A 440 28.29 3.61 10.48
C THR A 440 26.97 4.22 10.95
N LEU A 441 26.59 5.39 10.43
CA LEU A 441 25.35 6.11 10.71
C LEU A 441 24.33 6.00 9.57
N SER A 442 24.47 4.99 8.70
CA SER A 442 23.47 4.73 7.65
C SER A 442 22.10 4.43 8.22
N LYS A 443 21.04 4.75 7.46
CA LYS A 443 19.66 4.41 7.83
C LYS A 443 19.53 2.94 8.26
N LYS A 444 20.16 2.03 7.51
CA LYS A 444 20.18 0.59 7.81
C LYS A 444 20.76 0.32 9.21
N LYS A 445 21.94 0.88 9.52
CA LYS A 445 22.59 0.72 10.82
C LYS A 445 21.77 1.29 11.97
N ILE A 446 21.15 2.45 11.77
CA ILE A 446 20.24 3.04 12.77
C ILE A 446 19.02 2.14 13.00
N LEU A 447 18.37 1.67 11.92
CA LEU A 447 17.23 0.74 12.02
C LEU A 447 17.62 -0.57 12.74
N GLU A 448 18.79 -1.13 12.46
CA GLU A 448 19.32 -2.32 13.17
C GLU A 448 19.37 -2.11 14.68
N GLN A 449 19.77 -0.92 15.15
CA GLN A 449 19.79 -0.61 16.58
C GLN A 449 18.39 -0.35 17.15
N LEU A 450 17.52 0.31 16.40
CA LEU A 450 16.14 0.58 16.85
C LEU A 450 15.32 -0.71 17.04
N LYS A 451 15.58 -1.75 16.24
CA LYS A 451 14.98 -3.08 16.39
C LYS A 451 15.37 -3.79 17.70
N LYS A 452 16.51 -3.41 18.31
CA LYS A 452 16.98 -3.96 19.59
C LYS A 452 16.28 -3.33 20.80
N LEU A 453 15.75 -2.12 20.65
CA LEU A 453 15.03 -1.45 21.74
C LEU A 453 13.77 -2.25 22.12
N ARG A 454 13.38 -2.15 23.39
CA ARG A 454 12.20 -2.83 23.96
C ARG A 454 11.34 -1.84 24.72
N ASP A 455 10.02 -1.96 24.62
CA ASP A 455 9.07 -1.22 25.44
C ASP A 455 9.04 -1.72 26.91
N LYS A 456 8.20 -1.10 27.73
CA LYS A 456 8.02 -1.48 29.15
C LYS A 456 7.47 -2.91 29.33
N LYS A 457 6.85 -3.48 28.30
CA LYS A 457 6.32 -4.85 28.29
C LYS A 457 7.34 -5.85 27.74
N GLY A 458 8.56 -5.42 27.43
CA GLY A 458 9.61 -6.26 26.87
C GLY A 458 9.45 -6.56 25.38
N ARG A 459 8.56 -5.85 24.66
CA ARG A 459 8.32 -6.03 23.22
C ARG A 459 9.19 -5.10 22.40
N SER A 460 9.73 -5.61 21.31
CA SER A 460 10.40 -4.86 20.25
C SER A 460 9.38 -4.17 19.34
N ILE A 461 9.87 -3.21 18.54
CA ILE A 461 9.04 -2.55 17.54
C ILE A 461 8.51 -3.55 16.48
N SER A 462 9.29 -4.58 16.13
CA SER A 462 8.85 -5.63 15.19
C SER A 462 7.72 -6.47 15.78
N GLU A 463 7.84 -6.88 17.04
CA GLU A 463 6.81 -7.65 17.75
C GLU A 463 5.51 -6.84 17.89
N ILE A 464 5.59 -5.52 18.13
CA ILE A 464 4.40 -4.65 18.12
C ILE A 464 3.75 -4.63 16.74
N ILE A 465 4.53 -4.51 15.67
CA ILE A 465 4.00 -4.53 14.30
C ILE A 465 3.29 -5.86 14.02
N GLU A 466 3.93 -6.99 14.32
CA GLU A 466 3.37 -8.34 14.08
C GLU A 466 2.09 -8.61 14.91
N GLN A 467 2.07 -8.21 16.18
CA GLN A 467 0.97 -8.49 17.10
C GLN A 467 -0.24 -7.59 16.84
N GLU A 468 0.00 -6.31 16.60
CA GLU A 468 -1.05 -5.29 16.58
C GLU A 468 -1.54 -4.93 15.16
N PHE A 469 -0.73 -5.19 14.12
CA PHE A 469 -0.99 -4.87 12.72
C PHE A 469 -0.91 -6.11 11.84
N LYS A 470 -1.92 -6.99 12.01
CA LYS A 470 -1.97 -8.35 11.46
C LYS A 470 -1.90 -8.44 9.93
N ASN A 471 -2.16 -7.33 9.21
CA ASN A 471 -2.21 -7.35 7.76
C ASN A 471 -0.86 -7.00 7.11
N THR A 472 0.16 -6.62 7.87
CA THR A 472 1.48 -6.27 7.35
C THR A 472 2.61 -6.95 8.13
N THR A 473 3.84 -6.85 7.62
CA THR A 473 5.03 -7.41 8.29
C THR A 473 6.07 -6.33 8.54
N PRO A 474 6.91 -6.47 9.59
CA PRO A 474 7.96 -5.51 9.88
C PRO A 474 8.94 -5.32 8.71
N GLU A 475 9.28 -6.39 7.99
CA GLU A 475 10.24 -6.37 6.87
C GLU A 475 9.81 -5.38 5.80
N LYS A 476 8.55 -5.46 5.35
CA LYS A 476 7.96 -4.57 4.35
C LYS A 476 8.04 -3.10 4.77
N VAL A 477 7.68 -2.82 6.03
CA VAL A 477 7.78 -1.48 6.62
C VAL A 477 9.22 -1.00 6.60
N PHE A 478 10.16 -1.80 7.10
CA PHE A 478 11.57 -1.41 7.18
C PHE A 478 12.21 -1.23 5.81
N ASP A 479 11.84 -2.01 4.80
CA ASP A 479 12.30 -1.85 3.42
C ASP A 479 11.89 -0.51 2.84
N ILE A 480 10.62 -0.10 3.04
CA ILE A 480 10.12 1.21 2.59
C ILE A 480 10.87 2.36 3.27
N ILE A 481 11.09 2.26 4.59
CA ILE A 481 11.83 3.27 5.37
C ILE A 481 13.31 3.34 4.99
N ALA A 482 13.92 2.18 4.68
CA ALA A 482 15.29 2.07 4.20
C ALA A 482 15.48 2.61 2.77
N ASN A 483 14.38 2.91 2.06
CA ASN A 483 14.36 3.29 0.64
C ASN A 483 14.73 2.13 -0.31
N ASN A 484 14.43 0.89 0.07
CA ASN A 484 14.55 -0.23 -0.86
C ASN A 484 13.40 -0.16 -1.87
N SER A 485 13.70 -0.35 -3.17
CA SER A 485 12.70 -0.40 -4.22
C SER A 485 11.85 -1.65 -4.09
N SER A 486 10.53 -1.50 -4.27
CA SER A 486 9.60 -2.62 -4.36
C SER A 486 9.05 -2.69 -5.78
N ASN A 487 8.82 -3.90 -6.28
CA ASN A 487 8.13 -4.14 -7.55
C ASN A 487 6.60 -4.15 -7.38
N ASP A 488 6.09 -4.09 -6.15
CA ASP A 488 4.66 -4.00 -5.86
C ASP A 488 4.20 -2.55 -5.98
N GLN A 489 3.24 -2.33 -6.88
CA GLN A 489 2.65 -1.04 -7.21
C GLN A 489 1.99 -0.35 -6.00
N GLY A 490 1.41 -1.11 -5.06
CA GLY A 490 0.85 -0.57 -3.83
C GLY A 490 1.92 0.00 -2.91
N TYR A 491 3.08 -0.66 -2.80
CA TYR A 491 4.21 -0.13 -2.01
C TYR A 491 4.92 1.05 -2.68
N GLU A 492 4.89 1.13 -4.01
CA GLU A 492 5.32 2.34 -4.72
C GLU A 492 4.45 3.54 -4.35
N LEU A 493 3.12 3.34 -4.28
CA LEU A 493 2.18 4.37 -3.83
C LEU A 493 2.47 4.79 -2.38
N VAL A 494 2.65 3.85 -1.45
CA VAL A 494 3.05 4.17 -0.06
C VAL A 494 4.35 4.99 -0.02
N SER A 495 5.35 4.60 -0.81
CA SER A 495 6.63 5.31 -0.88
C SER A 495 6.45 6.73 -1.41
N SER A 496 5.59 6.95 -2.41
CA SER A 496 5.29 8.28 -2.98
C SER A 496 4.58 9.20 -1.98
N MET A 497 3.70 8.66 -1.12
CA MET A 497 3.05 9.41 -0.03
C MET A 497 4.04 9.85 1.05
N LEU A 498 5.23 9.25 1.09
CA LEU A 498 6.31 9.57 2.03
C LEU A 498 7.49 10.28 1.38
N LYS A 499 7.61 10.33 0.05
CA LYS A 499 8.79 10.83 -0.67
C LYS A 499 8.40 11.53 -1.98
N SER A 500 7.75 12.67 -1.85
CA SER A 500 7.32 13.50 -2.97
C SER A 500 7.21 14.97 -2.54
N SER A 501 7.03 15.86 -3.51
CA SER A 501 6.81 17.28 -3.22
C SER A 501 5.55 17.55 -2.40
N LEU A 502 4.58 16.62 -2.40
CA LEU A 502 3.34 16.66 -1.64
C LEU A 502 3.24 15.49 -0.65
N ASP A 503 4.38 14.99 -0.14
CA ASP A 503 4.35 13.91 0.83
C ASP A 503 3.85 14.36 2.21
N VAL A 504 3.37 13.40 3.01
CA VAL A 504 2.76 13.68 4.31
C VAL A 504 3.73 14.34 5.30
N ARG A 505 5.05 14.15 5.13
CA ARG A 505 6.06 14.79 5.98
C ARG A 505 6.22 16.24 5.56
N VAL A 506 6.22 16.52 4.25
CA VAL A 506 6.29 17.87 3.71
C VAL A 506 5.12 18.70 4.22
N LEU A 507 3.89 18.20 4.08
CA LEU A 507 2.72 18.96 4.53
C LEU A 507 2.72 19.19 6.05
N ASP A 508 3.13 18.21 6.86
CA ASP A 508 3.23 18.42 8.31
C ASP A 508 4.29 19.47 8.66
N PHE A 509 5.53 19.35 8.16
CA PHE A 509 6.58 20.29 8.56
C PHE A 509 6.28 21.71 8.06
N LEU A 510 5.68 21.88 6.88
CA LEU A 510 5.33 23.22 6.39
C LEU A 510 4.35 23.92 7.34
N ARG A 511 3.30 23.22 7.79
CA ARG A 511 2.32 23.76 8.75
C ARG A 511 2.98 23.97 10.12
N ARG A 512 3.70 22.96 10.61
CA ARG A 512 4.28 22.94 11.96
C ARG A 512 5.40 23.95 12.13
N ASP A 513 6.38 23.95 11.24
CA ASP A 513 7.51 24.87 11.32
C ASP A 513 7.00 26.32 11.17
N SER A 514 6.02 26.57 10.30
CA SER A 514 5.42 27.90 10.17
C SER A 514 4.66 28.33 11.42
N HIS A 515 3.86 27.44 12.03
CA HIS A 515 3.14 27.71 13.27
C HIS A 515 4.11 28.06 14.41
N HIS A 516 5.13 27.24 14.61
CA HIS A 516 6.12 27.42 15.69
C HIS A 516 7.00 28.65 15.48
N LEU A 517 7.34 28.98 14.23
CA LEU A 517 8.15 30.16 13.91
C LEU A 517 7.32 31.46 13.79
N GLY A 518 6.00 31.40 13.92
CA GLY A 518 5.11 32.56 13.76
C GLY A 518 5.05 33.09 12.33
N ILE A 519 5.28 32.25 11.32
CA ILE A 519 5.23 32.62 9.91
C ILE A 519 3.77 32.53 9.44
N ILE A 520 3.08 33.68 9.43
CA ILE A 520 1.65 33.80 9.10
C ILE A 520 1.30 33.14 7.76
N SER A 521 2.15 33.31 6.74
CA SER A 521 1.96 32.76 5.39
C SER A 521 1.98 31.23 5.31
N GLY A 522 2.42 30.52 6.36
CA GLY A 522 2.42 29.06 6.39
C GLY A 522 1.29 28.43 7.18
N ASN A 523 0.53 29.22 7.94
CA ASN A 523 -0.71 28.80 8.59
C ASN A 523 -1.92 28.86 7.64
N THR A 524 -1.71 29.25 6.38
CA THR A 524 -2.78 29.64 5.44
C THR A 524 -3.05 28.64 4.33
N PHE A 525 -2.27 27.57 4.14
CA PHE A 525 -2.71 26.51 3.22
C PHE A 525 -3.58 25.51 3.98
N ASP A 526 -4.81 25.37 3.51
CA ASP A 526 -5.77 24.44 4.09
C ASP A 526 -5.39 23.02 3.67
N LEU A 527 -5.03 22.18 4.65
CA LEU A 527 -4.75 20.78 4.40
C LEU A 527 -5.99 20.10 3.83
N ASP A 528 -7.17 20.42 4.35
CA ASP A 528 -8.40 19.76 3.92
C ASP A 528 -8.77 20.13 2.47
N GLU A 529 -8.34 21.31 1.99
CA GLU A 529 -8.50 21.72 0.60
C GLU A 529 -7.67 20.85 -0.36
N ILE A 530 -6.37 20.64 -0.10
CA ILE A 530 -5.54 19.81 -0.99
C ILE A 530 -6.01 18.35 -1.03
N LEU A 531 -6.51 17.81 0.08
CA LEU A 531 -6.94 16.41 0.18
C LEU A 531 -7.95 16.05 -0.92
N VAL A 532 -8.97 16.90 -1.13
CA VAL A 532 -10.04 16.69 -2.12
C VAL A 532 -9.50 16.58 -3.56
N HIS A 533 -8.32 17.16 -3.80
CA HIS A 533 -7.66 17.16 -5.10
C HIS A 533 -6.63 16.04 -5.26
N LEU A 534 -6.32 15.26 -4.23
CA LEU A 534 -5.42 14.12 -4.36
C LEU A 534 -6.04 13.04 -5.25
N THR A 535 -5.19 12.37 -6.01
CA THR A 535 -5.54 11.23 -6.87
C THR A 535 -4.32 10.34 -7.04
N VAL A 536 -4.46 9.25 -7.80
CA VAL A 536 -3.38 8.31 -8.06
C VAL A 536 -3.16 8.21 -9.57
N PHE A 537 -1.90 8.31 -10.00
CA PHE A 537 -1.49 8.10 -11.39
C PHE A 537 -0.18 7.33 -11.40
N ASP A 538 -0.09 6.30 -12.24
CA ASP A 538 1.12 5.47 -12.40
C ASP A 538 1.65 4.98 -11.04
N HIS A 539 0.73 4.46 -10.21
CA HIS A 539 1.01 3.93 -8.87
C HIS A 539 1.65 4.95 -7.90
N ARG A 540 1.47 6.25 -8.15
CA ARG A 540 2.02 7.34 -7.35
C ARG A 540 0.97 8.37 -7.00
N LEU A 541 1.21 9.08 -5.90
CA LEU A 541 0.40 10.24 -5.52
C LEU A 541 0.47 11.30 -6.63
N ALA A 542 -0.69 11.73 -7.07
CA ALA A 542 -0.90 12.73 -8.09
C ALA A 542 -1.95 13.74 -7.63
N LEU A 543 -2.19 14.76 -8.46
CA LEU A 543 -3.10 15.85 -8.17
C LEU A 543 -4.09 16.05 -9.32
N LYS A 544 -5.36 16.30 -9.01
CA LYS A 544 -6.34 16.75 -10.00
C LYS A 544 -6.00 18.17 -10.45
N GLU A 545 -6.29 18.52 -11.69
CA GLU A 545 -6.07 19.87 -12.25
C GLU A 545 -6.67 21.00 -11.40
N THR A 546 -7.78 20.72 -10.70
CA THR A 546 -8.42 21.67 -9.79
C THR A 546 -7.61 22.00 -8.54
N GLY A 547 -6.58 21.23 -8.21
CA GLY A 547 -5.70 21.46 -7.05
C GLY A 547 -4.40 22.22 -7.37
N VAL A 548 -4.16 22.59 -8.63
CA VAL A 548 -2.87 23.18 -9.07
C VAL A 548 -2.48 24.41 -8.25
N SER A 549 -3.41 25.34 -8.00
CA SER A 549 -3.17 26.55 -7.21
C SER A 549 -2.70 26.25 -5.78
N ILE A 550 -3.19 25.17 -5.18
CA ILE A 550 -2.82 24.76 -3.82
C ILE A 550 -1.41 24.17 -3.83
N ALA A 551 -1.06 23.37 -4.84
CA ALA A 551 0.29 22.86 -5.00
C ALA A 551 1.30 24.00 -5.28
N GLU A 552 0.94 25.01 -6.06
CA GLU A 552 1.72 26.24 -6.25
C GLU A 552 2.01 26.94 -4.92
N HIS A 553 0.98 27.08 -4.08
CA HIS A 553 1.11 27.66 -2.74
C HIS A 553 2.06 26.83 -1.85
N ILE A 554 1.91 25.51 -1.81
CA ILE A 554 2.75 24.61 -1.00
C ILE A 554 4.22 24.68 -1.44
N VAL A 555 4.49 24.64 -2.75
CA VAL A 555 5.86 24.73 -3.29
C VAL A 555 6.47 26.11 -3.00
N SER A 556 5.69 27.19 -3.11
CA SER A 556 6.13 28.55 -2.80
C SER A 556 6.42 28.73 -1.31
N LEU A 557 5.56 28.20 -0.43
CA LEU A 557 5.76 28.23 1.02
C LEU A 557 7.03 27.49 1.42
N ARG A 558 7.28 26.32 0.82
CA ARG A 558 8.52 25.58 1.03
C ARG A 558 9.73 26.43 0.66
N TYR A 559 9.71 27.09 -0.50
CA TYR A 559 10.78 28.00 -0.92
C TYR A 559 11.01 29.13 0.11
N TRP A 560 9.95 29.76 0.62
CA TRP A 560 10.07 30.83 1.61
C TRP A 560 10.66 30.35 2.94
N LEU A 561 10.32 29.14 3.39
CA LEU A 561 10.89 28.55 4.60
C LEU A 561 12.38 28.27 4.44
N PHE A 562 12.82 27.77 3.29
CA PHE A 562 14.24 27.65 3.00
C PHE A 562 14.95 29.01 3.03
N SER A 563 14.35 30.03 2.40
CA SER A 563 14.91 31.38 2.37
C SER A 563 15.03 32.03 3.76
N ARG A 564 13.98 31.93 4.58
CA ARG A 564 13.84 32.68 5.84
C ARG A 564 14.37 31.94 7.06
N ALA A 565 14.25 30.62 7.09
CA ALA A 565 14.58 29.80 8.25
C ALA A 565 15.77 28.88 7.97
N TYR A 566 15.65 27.97 7.00
CA TYR A 566 16.62 26.87 6.89
C TYR A 566 17.99 27.32 6.36
N TRP A 567 18.04 28.22 5.39
CA TRP A 567 19.29 28.71 4.79
C TRP A 567 19.62 30.17 5.16
N ASN A 568 19.06 30.65 6.28
CA ASN A 568 19.42 31.95 6.82
C ASN A 568 20.85 31.95 7.40
N ARG A 569 21.42 33.15 7.55
CA ARG A 569 22.83 33.31 7.94
C ARG A 569 23.16 32.69 9.31
N PRO A 570 22.39 32.94 10.39
CA PRO A 570 22.69 32.33 11.69
C PRO A 570 22.62 30.80 11.65
N ASN A 571 21.59 30.24 11.01
CA ASN A 571 21.38 28.78 10.97
C ASN A 571 22.50 28.08 10.21
N ARG A 572 22.93 28.66 9.07
CA ARG A 572 24.04 28.13 8.28
C ARG A 572 25.42 28.38 8.90
N SER A 573 25.57 29.41 9.73
CA SER A 573 26.78 29.59 10.55
C SER A 573 26.93 28.46 11.58
N TYR A 574 25.86 28.17 12.34
CA TYR A 574 25.84 27.02 13.26
C TYR A 574 26.13 25.71 12.52
N PHE A 575 25.50 25.52 11.35
CA PHE A 575 25.73 24.36 10.49
C PHE A 575 27.21 24.22 10.11
N ALA A 576 27.84 25.29 9.62
CA ALA A 576 29.23 25.29 9.21
C ALA A 576 30.19 24.92 10.36
N MET A 577 29.91 25.42 11.56
CA MET A 577 30.70 25.10 12.77
C MET A 577 30.64 23.61 13.10
N ILE A 578 29.44 23.02 13.20
CA ILE A 578 29.32 21.59 13.49
C ILE A 578 29.81 20.73 12.33
N ARG A 579 29.56 21.13 11.09
CA ARG A 579 30.07 20.41 9.91
C ARG A 579 31.58 20.28 9.97
N HIS A 580 32.30 21.38 10.25
CA HIS A 580 33.75 21.35 10.39
C HIS A 580 34.20 20.37 11.48
N VAL A 581 33.57 20.43 12.67
CA VAL A 581 33.84 19.48 13.76
C VAL A 581 33.62 18.03 13.31
N MET A 582 32.53 17.74 12.59
CA MET A 582 32.22 16.39 12.11
C MET A 582 33.21 15.92 11.04
N SER A 583 33.59 16.79 10.09
CA SER A 583 34.61 16.50 9.07
C SER A 583 35.95 16.15 9.74
N SER A 584 36.44 16.99 10.66
CA SER A 584 37.72 16.76 11.34
C SER A 584 37.72 15.47 12.19
N LEU A 585 36.60 15.16 12.87
CA LEU A 585 36.45 13.89 13.58
C LEU A 585 36.48 12.69 12.63
N TYR A 586 35.82 12.79 11.47
CA TYR A 586 35.79 11.73 10.47
C TYR A 586 37.16 11.49 9.82
N GLU A 587 37.91 12.56 9.54
CA GLU A 587 39.29 12.49 9.05
C GLU A 587 40.23 11.84 10.07
N ALA A 588 40.07 12.17 11.36
CA ALA A 588 40.85 11.54 12.43
C ALA A 588 40.49 10.06 12.61
N ASN A 589 39.21 9.71 12.50
CA ASN A 589 38.73 8.33 12.55
C ASN A 589 37.37 8.19 11.82
N ASN A 590 37.34 7.40 10.76
CA ASN A 590 36.13 7.18 9.95
C ASN A 590 34.99 6.45 10.70
N GLU A 591 35.29 5.81 11.84
CA GLU A 591 34.32 5.22 12.76
C GLU A 591 34.09 6.04 14.04
N CYS A 592 34.45 7.34 14.03
CA CYS A 592 34.34 8.21 15.21
C CYS A 592 32.94 8.24 15.83
N LEU A 593 31.88 8.02 15.04
CA LEU A 593 30.49 8.00 15.51
C LEU A 593 29.79 6.70 15.09
N ARG A 594 29.12 6.02 16.04
CA ARG A 594 28.37 4.79 15.80
C ARG A 594 26.88 4.95 16.12
N ALA A 595 26.05 4.18 15.42
CA ALA A 595 24.60 4.22 15.56
C ALA A 595 24.13 4.02 17.02
N GLU A 596 24.73 3.07 17.74
CA GLU A 596 24.41 2.79 19.15
C GLU A 596 24.75 3.93 20.11
N GLU A 597 25.73 4.78 19.78
CA GLU A 597 26.11 5.92 20.62
C GLU A 597 25.13 7.10 20.47
N VAL A 598 24.54 7.27 19.27
CA VAL A 598 23.80 8.50 18.94
C VAL A 598 22.29 8.42 19.17
N ILE A 599 21.69 7.23 19.10
CA ILE A 599 20.23 7.09 19.01
C ILE A 599 19.46 7.54 20.25
N ASP A 600 20.04 7.39 21.45
CA ASP A 600 19.40 7.74 22.73
C ASP A 600 19.78 9.14 23.25
N LYS A 601 20.61 9.87 22.49
CA LYS A 601 21.08 11.19 22.91
C LYS A 601 20.05 12.29 22.61
N ASN A 602 19.98 13.25 23.51
CA ASN A 602 19.42 14.58 23.23
C ASN A 602 20.52 15.48 22.64
N GLN A 603 20.15 16.68 22.15
CA GLN A 603 21.10 17.57 21.49
C GLN A 603 22.29 17.98 22.37
N TYR A 604 22.06 18.35 23.63
CA TYR A 604 23.14 18.73 24.56
C TYR A 604 24.12 17.56 24.78
N SER A 605 23.60 16.39 25.14
CA SER A 605 24.43 15.19 25.37
C SER A 605 25.17 14.70 24.12
N PHE A 606 24.66 15.03 22.93
CA PHE A 606 25.32 14.77 21.67
C PHE A 606 26.49 15.73 21.45
N LEU A 607 26.32 17.03 21.76
CA LEU A 607 27.40 18.01 21.74
C LEU A 607 28.53 17.66 22.73
N GLU A 608 28.19 17.30 23.97
CA GLU A 608 29.19 16.84 24.96
C GLU A 608 29.97 15.61 24.48
N MET A 609 29.30 14.65 23.83
CA MET A 609 29.96 13.47 23.29
C MET A 609 30.95 13.85 22.18
N ILE A 610 30.56 14.70 21.22
CA ILE A 610 31.47 15.09 20.14
C ILE A 610 32.63 15.93 20.67
N LYS A 611 32.40 16.76 21.69
CA LYS A 611 33.46 17.51 22.39
C LYS A 611 34.50 16.57 22.98
N ALA A 612 34.06 15.59 23.78
CA ALA A 612 34.96 14.60 24.37
C ALA A 612 35.76 13.84 23.31
N LYS A 613 35.12 13.45 22.19
CA LYS A 613 35.82 12.81 21.07
C LYS A 613 36.84 13.76 20.42
N CYS A 614 36.55 15.06 20.28
CA CYS A 614 37.52 16.02 19.78
C CYS A 614 38.75 16.09 20.70
N GLU A 615 38.56 16.05 22.01
CA GLU A 615 39.65 16.03 22.98
C GLU A 615 40.48 14.74 22.87
N ASP A 616 39.83 13.58 22.77
CA ASP A 616 40.48 12.27 22.59
C ASP A 616 41.37 12.21 21.33
N PHE A 617 40.96 12.89 20.26
CA PHE A 617 41.70 12.98 19.00
C PHE A 617 42.63 14.20 18.90
N ASN A 618 42.85 14.95 20.00
CA ASN A 618 43.67 16.17 20.04
C ASN A 618 43.23 17.28 19.07
N LEU A 619 41.93 17.39 18.80
CA LEU A 619 41.31 18.44 17.97
C LEU A 619 40.82 19.60 18.86
N MET A 620 41.75 20.32 19.49
CA MET A 620 41.44 21.34 20.50
C MET A 620 40.57 22.48 19.96
N GLY A 621 40.82 22.95 18.74
CA GLY A 621 40.01 23.96 18.06
C GLY A 621 38.57 23.49 17.81
N CYS A 622 38.38 22.20 17.50
CA CYS A 622 37.04 21.63 17.37
C CYS A 622 36.33 21.52 18.73
N SER A 623 37.05 21.16 19.80
CA SER A 623 36.50 21.16 21.16
C SER A 623 36.04 22.57 21.56
N GLU A 624 36.85 23.60 21.30
CA GLU A 624 36.49 25.00 21.57
C GLU A 624 35.25 25.45 20.78
N LEU A 625 35.13 25.04 19.52
CA LEU A 625 33.92 25.32 18.71
C LEU A 625 32.67 24.70 19.34
N VAL A 626 32.76 23.47 19.83
CA VAL A 626 31.62 22.80 20.49
C VAL A 626 31.30 23.48 21.83
N ASP A 627 32.30 23.86 22.61
CA ASP A 627 32.12 24.60 23.87
C ASP A 627 31.37 25.92 23.66
N ARG A 628 31.71 26.66 22.59
CA ARG A 628 30.99 27.89 22.22
C ARG A 628 29.51 27.65 21.96
N LEU A 629 29.16 26.51 21.37
CA LEU A 629 27.78 26.14 21.09
C LEU A 629 27.04 25.66 22.35
N ILE A 630 27.73 24.98 23.26
CA ILE A 630 27.20 24.50 24.55
C ILE A 630 26.94 25.67 25.51
N ALA A 631 27.91 26.58 25.65
CA ALA A 631 27.87 27.71 26.58
C ALA A 631 26.74 28.72 26.29
N ASN A 632 26.08 28.59 25.13
CA ASN A 632 24.93 29.39 24.70
C ASN A 632 25.20 30.91 24.70
N GLU A 633 26.47 31.32 24.58
CA GLU A 633 26.88 32.74 24.53
C GLU A 633 26.54 33.43 23.20
N ASN A 634 25.84 32.73 22.28
CA ASN A 634 25.40 33.22 20.97
C ASN A 634 26.53 33.84 20.12
N LYS A 635 27.76 33.35 20.29
CA LYS A 635 28.94 33.74 19.50
C LYS A 635 29.07 32.92 18.22
N LEU A 636 28.00 32.87 17.42
CA LEU A 636 28.06 32.27 16.09
C LEU A 636 29.09 33.00 15.22
N PHE A 637 29.68 32.26 14.28
CA PHE A 637 30.58 32.87 13.31
C PHE A 637 29.83 33.88 12.45
N LYS A 638 30.45 35.03 12.20
CA LYS A 638 29.84 36.13 11.45
C LYS A 638 30.15 35.98 9.97
N VAL A 639 29.23 36.37 9.09
CA VAL A 639 29.49 36.37 7.65
C VAL A 639 30.63 37.34 7.35
N ALA A 640 31.71 36.82 6.77
CA ALA A 640 32.81 37.58 6.20
C ALA A 640 32.60 37.81 4.71
N PHE A 641 32.04 36.82 4.02
CA PHE A 641 31.73 36.88 2.58
C PHE A 641 30.42 36.14 2.29
N GLU A 642 29.63 36.67 1.36
CA GLU A 642 28.43 36.03 0.84
C GLU A 642 28.28 36.40 -0.64
N VAL A 643 28.17 35.39 -1.50
CA VAL A 643 27.83 35.56 -2.91
C VAL A 643 26.58 34.76 -3.23
N ASN A 644 25.63 35.38 -3.93
CA ASN A 644 24.45 34.68 -4.40
C ASN A 644 24.84 33.72 -5.53
N ALA A 645 24.22 32.54 -5.58
CA ALA A 645 24.36 31.65 -6.71
C ALA A 645 24.12 32.35 -8.07
N SER A 646 23.22 33.33 -8.15
CA SER A 646 22.92 34.06 -9.39
C SER A 646 24.06 34.95 -9.90
N GLU A 647 25.04 35.26 -9.05
CA GLU A 647 26.21 36.06 -9.40
C GLU A 647 27.39 35.19 -9.87
N LEU A 648 27.26 33.86 -9.83
CA LEU A 648 28.28 32.90 -10.24
C LEU A 648 28.02 32.40 -11.66
N SER A 649 29.08 32.00 -12.36
CA SER A 649 28.96 31.30 -13.65
C SER A 649 28.19 29.99 -13.47
N LYS A 650 27.56 29.48 -14.54
CA LYS A 650 26.83 28.21 -14.49
C LYS A 650 27.77 27.06 -14.14
N GLU A 651 28.99 27.11 -14.65
CA GLU A 651 30.06 26.14 -14.44
C GLU A 651 30.48 26.13 -12.95
N ALA A 652 30.65 27.31 -12.34
CA ALA A 652 30.93 27.43 -10.91
C ALA A 652 29.82 26.86 -10.04
N LEU A 653 28.56 27.06 -10.41
CA LEU A 653 27.41 26.49 -9.70
C LEU A 653 27.35 24.97 -9.81
N ILE A 654 27.62 24.41 -10.99
CA ILE A 654 27.68 22.96 -11.19
C ILE A 654 28.79 22.40 -10.30
N TRP A 655 29.98 22.98 -10.37
CA TRP A 655 31.11 22.59 -9.53
C TRP A 655 30.75 22.64 -8.04
N LEU A 656 30.23 23.77 -7.52
CA LEU A 656 29.87 23.92 -6.10
C LEU A 656 28.82 22.90 -5.62
N ASN A 657 27.90 22.49 -6.48
CA ASN A 657 26.89 21.48 -6.15
C ASN A 657 27.45 20.05 -6.12
N GLU A 658 28.49 19.76 -6.92
CA GLU A 658 29.12 18.43 -7.02
C GLU A 658 30.33 18.26 -6.09
N THR A 659 30.93 19.37 -5.66
CA THR A 659 32.14 19.41 -4.82
C THR A 659 31.88 18.81 -3.43
N SER A 660 32.80 18.02 -2.89
CA SER A 660 32.70 17.52 -1.52
C SER A 660 33.00 18.63 -0.49
N TYR A 661 32.58 18.44 0.76
CA TYR A 661 32.92 19.42 1.80
C TYR A 661 34.42 19.52 2.06
N ASP A 662 35.16 18.41 1.94
CA ASP A 662 36.62 18.39 2.09
C ASP A 662 37.30 19.23 0.99
N GLN A 663 36.76 19.21 -0.23
CA GLN A 663 37.24 20.06 -1.32
C GLN A 663 36.94 21.55 -1.08
N LEU A 664 35.80 21.88 -0.46
CA LEU A 664 35.50 23.24 -0.04
C LEU A 664 36.45 23.70 1.09
N ASP A 665 36.76 22.83 2.03
CA ASP A 665 37.72 23.12 3.11
C ASP A 665 39.14 23.31 2.55
N ASN A 666 39.56 22.51 1.56
CA ASN A 666 40.82 22.72 0.84
C ASN A 666 40.87 24.07 0.12
N LEU A 667 39.77 24.47 -0.54
CA LEU A 667 39.66 25.81 -1.14
C LEU A 667 39.84 26.90 -0.07
N LEU A 668 39.21 26.74 1.10
CA LEU A 668 39.37 27.69 2.20
C LEU A 668 40.83 27.76 2.72
N MET A 669 41.54 26.63 2.78
CA MET A 669 42.95 26.58 3.19
C MET A 669 43.88 27.28 2.19
N GLU A 670 43.68 27.05 0.89
CA GLU A 670 44.42 27.72 -0.18
C GLU A 670 44.23 29.24 -0.11
N LEU A 671 42.97 29.68 -0.02
CA LEU A 671 42.62 31.09 0.14
C LEU A 671 43.28 31.68 1.38
N SER A 672 43.17 31.00 2.52
CA SER A 672 43.78 31.45 3.79
C SER A 672 45.30 31.60 3.68
N SER A 673 45.97 30.75 2.90
CA SER A 673 47.41 30.79 2.68
C SER A 673 47.82 31.93 1.76
N GLU A 674 47.11 32.15 0.64
CA GLU A 674 47.31 33.31 -0.24
C GLU A 674 47.13 34.63 0.52
N ILE A 675 46.17 34.67 1.44
CA ILE A 675 45.87 35.83 2.27
C ILE A 675 46.94 36.07 3.35
N LYS A 676 47.45 35.04 4.01
CA LYS A 676 48.56 35.16 4.98
C LYS A 676 49.81 35.78 4.33
N ASN A 677 50.04 35.53 3.05
CA ASN A 677 51.13 36.12 2.28
C ASN A 677 50.90 37.61 1.93
N SER A 678 49.67 38.12 2.11
CA SER A 678 49.27 39.49 1.76
C SER A 678 49.29 40.46 2.96
N SER A 679 50.40 40.57 3.69
CA SER A 679 50.68 41.62 4.71
C SER A 679 49.60 41.95 5.77
N ILE A 680 48.61 41.09 6.00
CA ILE A 680 47.52 41.36 6.96
C ILE A 680 47.76 40.55 8.25
N SER A 681 47.90 41.24 9.38
CA SER A 681 48.14 40.62 10.68
C SER A 681 46.84 40.05 11.26
N TRP A 682 46.80 38.74 11.48
CA TRP A 682 45.74 38.08 12.23
C TRP A 682 45.94 38.33 13.73
N SER A 683 44.89 38.76 14.43
CA SER A 683 44.95 38.88 15.90
C SER A 683 44.48 37.58 16.57
N LYS A 684 45.41 36.94 17.30
CA LYS A 684 45.29 35.81 18.24
C LYS A 684 45.01 34.37 17.74
N ASP A 685 45.58 33.45 18.52
CA ASP A 685 45.70 31.98 18.43
C ASP A 685 44.37 31.20 18.48
N SER A 686 43.42 31.44 17.59
CA SER A 686 42.28 30.52 17.39
C SER A 686 42.65 29.50 16.31
N GLU A 687 42.63 28.20 16.63
CA GLU A 687 42.95 27.13 15.66
C GLU A 687 42.01 27.18 14.43
N VAL A 688 40.75 27.58 14.61
CA VAL A 688 39.78 27.75 13.52
C VAL A 688 39.36 29.21 13.38
N ALA A 689 39.82 29.86 12.30
CA ALA A 689 39.59 31.29 12.08
C ALA A 689 38.45 31.59 11.09
N LEU A 690 38.34 30.78 10.03
CA LEU A 690 37.34 30.91 8.98
C LEU A 690 36.62 29.57 8.76
N LEU A 691 35.40 29.63 8.24
CA LEU A 691 34.60 28.48 7.83
C LEU A 691 33.93 28.77 6.49
N ILE A 692 33.78 27.77 5.65
CA ILE A 692 33.08 27.86 4.35
C ILE A 692 31.84 27.00 4.35
N ASP A 693 30.77 27.49 3.71
CA ASP A 693 29.50 26.81 3.56
C ASP A 693 28.86 27.10 2.21
N PHE A 694 28.38 26.05 1.55
CA PHE A 694 27.46 26.16 0.43
C PHE A 694 26.31 25.18 0.69
N PRO A 695 25.09 25.68 0.95
CA PRO A 695 24.01 24.81 1.38
C PRO A 695 23.60 23.83 0.29
N THR A 696 23.38 22.59 0.69
CA THR A 696 22.76 21.55 -0.13
C THR A 696 21.70 20.88 0.72
N GLU A 697 20.62 20.37 0.15
CA GLU A 697 19.74 19.50 0.94
C GLU A 697 20.04 18.02 0.64
N PRO A 698 20.05 17.15 1.66
CA PRO A 698 20.10 15.72 1.47
C PRO A 698 18.98 15.17 0.57
N GLY A 699 19.39 14.51 -0.53
CA GLY A 699 18.50 13.92 -1.53
C GLY A 699 18.03 14.94 -2.57
N ASN A 700 17.56 14.46 -3.72
CA ASN A 700 17.00 15.34 -4.76
C ASN A 700 15.73 16.02 -4.22
N ILE A 701 15.85 17.18 -3.57
CA ILE A 701 14.68 18.02 -3.26
C ILE A 701 13.95 18.24 -4.56
N LYS A 702 12.69 17.87 -4.55
CA LYS A 702 11.77 18.15 -5.63
C LYS A 702 10.93 19.35 -5.22
N MET A 703 10.91 20.38 -6.06
CA MET A 703 10.06 21.57 -5.91
C MET A 703 8.93 21.48 -6.94
N GLY A 704 8.14 20.42 -6.87
CA GLY A 704 6.99 20.17 -7.73
C GLY A 704 7.27 19.39 -9.04
N GLU A 705 8.53 19.10 -9.38
CA GLU A 705 8.91 18.39 -10.62
C GLU A 705 8.36 16.97 -10.73
N ASP A 706 8.02 16.33 -9.60
CA ASP A 706 7.45 14.99 -9.53
C ASP A 706 5.94 14.95 -9.33
N ILE A 707 5.28 16.11 -9.30
CA ILE A 707 3.82 16.16 -9.19
C ILE A 707 3.24 15.94 -10.57
N TYR A 708 2.51 14.85 -10.73
CA TYR A 708 1.67 14.60 -11.91
C TYR A 708 0.30 15.22 -11.68
N VAL A 709 -0.19 15.93 -12.71
CA VAL A 709 -1.50 16.59 -12.70
C VAL A 709 -2.40 15.89 -13.71
N THR A 710 -3.53 15.37 -13.25
CA THR A 710 -4.52 14.68 -14.09
C THR A 710 -5.69 15.62 -14.42
N SER A 711 -6.04 15.72 -15.70
CA SER A 711 -7.19 16.49 -16.17
C SER A 711 -8.45 15.63 -16.27
N ARG A 712 -9.62 16.27 -16.39
CA ARG A 712 -10.91 15.58 -16.63
C ARG A 712 -10.94 14.74 -17.92
N ARG A 713 -10.04 15.03 -18.88
CA ARG A 713 -9.90 14.26 -20.13
C ARG A 713 -8.83 13.16 -20.03
N GLN A 714 -8.39 12.82 -18.82
CA GLN A 714 -7.31 11.86 -18.54
C GLN A 714 -5.96 12.19 -19.22
N GLN A 715 -5.76 13.42 -19.66
CA GLN A 715 -4.41 13.88 -20.01
C GLN A 715 -3.66 14.14 -18.72
N THR A 716 -2.47 13.56 -18.62
CA THR A 716 -1.55 13.76 -17.49
C THR A 716 -0.35 14.56 -17.95
N LYS A 717 0.02 15.57 -17.16
CA LYS A 717 1.23 16.39 -17.38
C LYS A 717 1.96 16.59 -16.05
N ARG A 718 3.23 16.98 -16.10
CA ARG A 718 3.93 17.42 -14.89
C ARG A 718 3.44 18.80 -14.47
N LEU A 719 3.42 19.07 -13.17
CA LEU A 719 3.04 20.38 -12.65
C LEU A 719 3.91 21.51 -13.24
N THR A 720 5.20 21.27 -13.47
CA THR A 720 6.13 22.22 -14.10
C THR A 720 5.82 22.56 -15.56
N GLU A 721 5.06 21.72 -16.26
CA GLU A 721 4.62 21.98 -17.63
C GLU A 721 3.37 22.87 -17.68
N ILE A 722 2.61 22.93 -16.59
CA ILE A 722 1.34 23.67 -16.49
C ILE A 722 1.53 24.98 -15.71
N SER A 723 2.34 24.96 -14.65
CA SER A 723 2.55 26.11 -13.75
C SER A 723 3.89 26.81 -14.01
N SER A 724 3.79 28.04 -14.53
CA SER A 724 4.96 28.93 -14.65
C SER A 724 5.49 29.37 -13.28
N ILE A 725 4.64 29.43 -12.25
CA ILE A 725 5.01 29.75 -10.87
C ILE A 725 5.94 28.68 -10.32
N VAL A 726 5.54 27.40 -10.39
CA VAL A 726 6.36 26.28 -9.89
C VAL A 726 7.67 26.19 -10.65
N ASN A 727 7.66 26.40 -11.97
CA ASN A 727 8.89 26.45 -12.77
C ASN A 727 9.81 27.61 -12.33
N GLY A 728 9.25 28.79 -12.08
CA GLY A 728 9.97 29.95 -11.55
C GLY A 728 10.59 29.65 -10.18
N VAL A 729 9.80 29.10 -9.24
CA VAL A 729 10.27 28.72 -7.90
C VAL A 729 11.37 27.66 -7.99
N ASN A 730 11.26 26.67 -8.88
CA ASN A 730 12.29 25.65 -9.07
C ASN A 730 13.62 26.26 -9.54
N LYS A 731 13.56 27.15 -10.55
CA LYS A 731 14.73 27.88 -11.04
C LYS A 731 15.34 28.75 -9.93
N SER A 732 14.54 29.52 -9.20
CA SER A 732 15.02 30.34 -8.09
C SER A 732 15.62 29.49 -6.97
N PHE A 733 15.02 28.34 -6.64
CA PHE A 733 15.55 27.44 -5.63
C PHE A 733 16.92 26.85 -5.99
N LYS A 734 17.14 26.52 -7.27
CA LYS A 734 18.41 25.97 -7.76
C LYS A 734 19.50 27.04 -7.97
N PHE A 735 19.14 28.19 -8.52
CA PHE A 735 20.12 29.16 -9.05
C PHE A 735 20.15 30.51 -8.34
N GLN A 736 19.22 30.82 -7.43
CA GLN A 736 19.17 32.14 -6.76
C GLN A 736 19.14 32.04 -5.23
N LEU A 737 18.65 30.92 -4.68
CA LEU A 737 18.50 30.75 -3.25
C LEU A 737 19.79 30.31 -2.54
N PRO A 738 20.60 29.37 -3.08
CA PRO A 738 21.85 28.99 -2.47
C PRO A 738 22.81 30.17 -2.45
N ARG A 739 23.58 30.28 -1.36
CA ARG A 739 24.62 31.31 -1.23
C ARG A 739 25.89 30.66 -0.72
N LEU A 740 26.99 30.90 -1.42
CA LEU A 740 28.32 30.54 -0.92
C LEU A 740 28.70 31.56 0.14
N ARG A 741 29.06 31.09 1.33
CA ARG A 741 29.38 31.93 2.47
C ARG A 741 30.70 31.53 3.08
N ILE A 742 31.46 32.54 3.48
CA ILE A 742 32.55 32.39 4.42
C ILE A 742 32.17 33.08 5.70
N TYR A 743 32.34 32.36 6.80
CA TYR A 743 32.15 32.88 8.14
C TYR A 743 33.50 33.05 8.83
N ARG A 744 33.60 34.08 9.67
CA ARG A 744 34.76 34.36 10.51
C ARG A 744 34.41 34.17 11.98
N ASN A 745 35.40 33.72 12.75
CA ASN A 745 35.31 33.73 14.20
C ASN A 745 35.04 35.18 14.68
N PRO A 746 34.01 35.41 15.52
CA PRO A 746 33.66 36.75 15.98
C PRO A 746 34.77 37.42 16.81
N ASP A 747 35.64 36.63 17.45
CA ASP A 747 36.73 37.13 18.28
C ASP A 747 37.95 37.58 17.46
N ILE A 748 37.97 37.27 16.15
CA ILE A 748 39.01 37.72 15.23
C ILE A 748 38.53 38.99 14.52
N ASN A 749 39.30 40.07 14.64
CA ASN A 749 39.05 41.29 13.89
C ASN A 749 39.71 41.22 12.51
N ILE A 750 38.91 41.40 11.48
CA ILE A 750 39.34 41.38 10.09
C ILE A 750 39.19 42.80 9.55
N GLY A 751 40.28 43.41 9.08
CA GLY A 751 40.26 44.76 8.51
C GLY A 751 39.35 44.86 7.27
N LYS A 752 38.79 46.03 6.99
CA LYS A 752 37.83 46.23 5.89
C LYS A 752 38.45 45.89 4.52
N ASP A 753 39.70 46.27 4.29
CA ASP A 753 40.46 45.98 3.06
C ASP A 753 40.74 44.48 2.84
N PHE A 754 40.72 43.67 3.91
CA PHE A 754 40.87 42.22 3.83
C PHE A 754 39.58 41.56 3.34
N SER A 755 38.42 42.09 3.71
CA SER A 755 37.12 41.57 3.26
C SER A 755 36.95 41.69 1.75
N ASP A 756 37.34 42.83 1.18
CA ASP A 756 37.20 43.10 -0.26
C ASP A 756 38.20 42.29 -1.10
N LYS A 757 39.42 42.07 -0.60
CA LYS A 757 40.41 41.18 -1.25
C LYS A 757 40.00 39.71 -1.22
N ILE A 758 39.40 39.25 -0.12
CA ILE A 758 38.81 37.91 -0.02
C ILE A 758 37.73 37.72 -1.07
N VAL A 759 36.86 38.73 -1.25
CA VAL A 759 35.79 38.72 -2.24
C VAL A 759 36.35 38.53 -3.65
N GLU A 760 37.35 39.32 -4.04
CA GLU A 760 37.96 39.25 -5.38
C GLU A 760 38.67 37.92 -5.62
N LEU A 761 39.46 37.46 -4.65
CA LEU A 761 40.22 36.21 -4.75
C LEU A 761 39.30 34.99 -4.86
N ILE A 762 38.21 34.95 -4.09
CA ILE A 762 37.25 33.85 -4.15
C ILE A 762 36.51 33.84 -5.48
N LYS A 763 36.06 35.02 -5.97
CA LYS A 763 35.40 35.10 -7.28
C LYS A 763 36.33 34.57 -8.38
N SER A 764 37.60 35.00 -8.39
CA SER A 764 38.62 34.50 -9.31
C SER A 764 38.84 32.99 -9.17
N LYS A 765 39.03 32.45 -7.96
CA LYS A 765 39.31 31.01 -7.77
C LYS A 765 38.12 30.11 -8.09
N VAL A 766 36.91 30.54 -7.76
CA VAL A 766 35.68 29.80 -8.07
C VAL A 766 35.45 29.79 -9.59
N GLU A 767 35.75 30.89 -10.28
CA GLU A 767 35.70 30.96 -11.74
C GLU A 767 36.83 30.13 -12.41
N GLU A 768 38.07 30.25 -11.95
CA GLU A 768 39.23 29.49 -12.45
C GLU A 768 39.02 27.98 -12.35
N ARG A 769 38.60 27.49 -11.17
CA ARG A 769 38.37 26.05 -10.96
C ARG A 769 37.25 25.50 -11.82
N SER A 770 36.24 26.33 -12.13
CA SER A 770 35.15 25.95 -13.03
C SER A 770 35.59 25.79 -14.49
N THR A 771 36.65 26.50 -14.91
CA THR A 771 37.24 26.38 -16.25
C THR A 771 38.25 25.25 -16.38
N SER A 772 38.91 24.84 -15.29
CA SER A 772 39.91 23.75 -15.28
C SER A 772 39.34 22.33 -15.18
N SER A 773 38.03 22.19 -14.91
CA SER A 773 37.33 20.90 -14.83
C SER A 773 36.66 20.47 -16.14
N GLN A 774 36.88 21.20 -17.24
CA GLN A 774 36.66 20.74 -18.62
C GLN A 774 37.93 20.03 -19.12
#